data_AF-A0A126ZBP6-F1
#
_entry.id   AF-A0A126ZBP6-F1
#
_cell.length_a   1.000
_cell.length_b   1.000
_cell.length_c   1.000
_cell.angle_alpha   90.00
_cell.angle_beta   90.00
_cell.angle_gamma   90.00
#
_symmetry.space_group_name_H-M   'P 1'
#
loop_
_entity.id
_entity.type
_entity.pdbx_description
1 polymer ?
#
loop_
_entity_poly.entity_id
_entity_poly.type
_entity_poly.pdbx_seq_one_letter_code
_entity_poly.pdbx_strand_id
1 'polypeptide(L)'
;MRIANTMALGNNTVATAVGGVALGNASAASTAAGILGYMPSNADAAQIAAITATKGTQGALSVGNAAGGIFRQINAVAAGTADSDAVNVSQLKAAEAVAAANKTKYYSVNSTGGTNEDNLGAAGADAIASGKNASVAASSKNAIAMGVGAKVLTNSASSVAIGDTATATGSGSVALGLNAQALGSTAIVNTYADGTVAIGNGATANDSLTVAVGTRSKATATSASALGVGSIASGVQSTAIGYESKALNSDATALGTGSTASGSTSTALGAGSTASGSGAVAVGNGATASNTTAIAIGAAAGASSSGAVGIGFLSKANVSDSVALGSNSVASIAGGAAGYVPTNADTAQTAAIAATASKTYGAISVGNATTKQYRQITNVAAGTLNTDAVNVSQLKAVEGTVAANKTKYYSVNGTATGVGSNVNNDGATGLQSMAAGELSSAAGNLSVAMGAVSEASGPGGTALGANSTAASEGATAVGYAAYVGGKDGTAIGHGAAASFAETVAIGHDTQDSAINSVLVGARANGAANSTALGYQAKAVANVGDVALGANSVTAAVVNTAGTTIRGTPYVFAGTDATSTVSVGTGAAVNGVRTVTNVAAGRISGTSTDAINGSQLYATNDAINNLSTTVAANKTKYYSVQGVSSGVGSNADNDGATGLQAMAAGEKASAGGDFAVAMGTEAKASAAGGVAIGSNASAVGTGGATAVGYGSWAGDFGSTALGYGAMAQFADTVAIGHDTQDSAANSVLVGARAGGAANSTALGYEAKANVLNSVALGAGSVSDRAIAGTSGQITSSTALIPYNTTDRTLLGAVSVGNATSYRQITNVADGTEAQDAVTLRQLTGALGSFAVTPTKYFHANSSAPDSLAVGMESVAVGPQTVVNGNNGVGIGNGATVQASAPGGIAIGQAARSVSADSIALGTQASALGVQGVAIGAGSVVNTAGGVALGAGSVASTVPGAAGYVPNGASTAQTAAINATTSTLAGVSVGNAAAGQFRQINGVAAGTVDSDAVNVSQLKAVQTTVQNIDNTAVKYDTNANGTTNYNSVSLGGSNTTGPVSVHNVAPGVAGTDAVNVNQLNSGVASANAYTNTRAAQLDNRIDSVSKNAYAGVAAAMAVQMPASYVPGKTVMRIGYGVFKGESAVGVSMRRTADNNGWSLTGGVGLSRAGVAATVGAEWVFN
;
A
#
# COMPACT_ATOMS: atom_id res chain seq x y z
N MET A 1 106.85 46.49 41.96
CA MET A 1 106.77 47.52 40.90
C MET A 1 105.40 48.18 41.01
N ARG A 2 105.28 49.53 41.00
CA ARG A 2 103.97 50.21 41.13
C ARG A 2 103.49 50.63 39.74
N ILE A 3 102.24 50.37 39.43
CA ILE A 3 101.60 50.71 38.15
C ILE A 3 100.69 51.94 38.37
N ALA A 4 100.49 52.76 37.34
CA ALA A 4 99.81 54.04 37.48
C ALA A 4 98.35 53.88 37.93
N ASN A 5 97.92 54.75 38.85
CA ASN A 5 96.57 54.84 39.43
C ASN A 5 96.00 53.52 40.02
N THR A 6 96.85 52.55 40.37
CA THR A 6 96.39 51.30 41.01
C THR A 6 96.30 51.43 42.53
N MET A 7 95.26 50.86 43.12
CA MET A 7 95.03 50.86 44.58
C MET A 7 94.73 49.44 45.08
N ALA A 8 95.53 48.93 46.02
CA ALA A 8 95.39 47.59 46.56
C ALA A 8 95.32 47.63 48.09
N LEU A 9 94.18 47.23 48.68
CA LEU A 9 93.94 47.20 50.13
C LEU A 9 93.60 45.79 50.60
N GLY A 10 94.61 45.10 51.13
CA GLY A 10 94.49 43.80 51.77
C GLY A 10 95.86 43.17 51.99
N ASN A 11 95.93 42.07 52.73
CA ASN A 11 97.10 41.21 52.68
C ASN A 11 97.12 40.46 51.32
N ASN A 12 98.29 40.13 50.78
CA ASN A 12 98.48 39.43 49.50
C ASN A 12 97.71 39.98 48.26
N THR A 13 97.21 41.22 48.27
CA THR A 13 96.45 41.79 47.13
C THR A 13 97.34 42.25 45.97
N VAL A 14 96.90 41.99 44.74
CA VAL A 14 97.69 42.24 43.51
C VAL A 14 96.89 43.04 42.47
N ALA A 15 97.09 44.35 42.40
CA ALA A 15 96.60 45.18 41.30
C ALA A 15 97.69 45.31 40.21
N THR A 16 97.37 44.90 38.98
CA THR A 16 98.34 44.78 37.86
C THR A 16 97.91 45.51 36.58
N ALA A 17 96.67 45.99 36.49
CA ALA A 17 96.21 46.83 35.37
C ALA A 17 96.10 48.30 35.78
N VAL A 18 96.44 49.23 34.88
CA VAL A 18 96.38 50.69 35.10
C VAL A 18 94.96 51.12 35.51
N GLY A 19 94.87 51.89 36.60
CA GLY A 19 93.58 52.30 37.19
C GLY A 19 92.81 51.20 37.94
N GLY A 20 93.35 49.98 38.03
CA GLY A 20 92.69 48.86 38.72
C GLY A 20 92.72 48.98 40.24
N VAL A 21 91.60 48.62 40.89
CA VAL A 21 91.43 48.69 42.35
C VAL A 21 91.15 47.29 42.90
N ALA A 22 91.97 46.81 43.83
CA ALA A 22 91.84 45.49 44.48
C ALA A 22 91.55 45.64 45.97
N LEU A 23 90.42 45.12 46.46
CA LEU A 23 90.00 45.22 47.87
C LEU A 23 89.80 43.84 48.51
N GLY A 24 90.27 43.68 49.76
CA GLY A 24 90.16 42.45 50.54
C GLY A 24 91.29 41.45 50.31
N ASN A 25 91.61 40.64 51.33
CA ASN A 25 92.78 39.73 51.35
C ASN A 25 92.87 38.84 50.08
N ALA A 26 94.06 38.76 49.48
CA ALA A 26 94.38 37.99 48.27
C ALA A 26 93.55 38.32 47.00
N SER A 27 92.83 39.45 46.97
CA SER A 27 92.15 39.94 45.76
C SER A 27 93.12 40.40 44.68
N ALA A 28 92.74 40.25 43.41
CA ALA A 28 93.52 40.64 42.26
C ALA A 28 92.71 41.52 41.28
N ALA A 29 93.32 42.61 40.80
CA ALA A 29 92.75 43.52 39.81
C ALA A 29 93.68 43.62 38.60
N SER A 30 93.50 42.70 37.65
CA SER A 30 94.32 42.55 36.44
C SER A 30 93.63 43.02 35.15
N THR A 31 92.45 43.65 35.26
CA THR A 31 91.59 44.04 34.12
C THR A 31 91.68 45.54 33.85
N ALA A 32 92.13 45.90 32.65
CA ALA A 32 92.28 47.29 32.20
C ALA A 32 90.97 47.91 31.69
N ALA A 33 91.01 49.21 31.42
CA ALA A 33 89.89 49.96 30.83
C ALA A 33 89.54 49.49 29.39
N GLY A 34 88.33 49.81 28.94
CA GLY A 34 87.87 49.55 27.57
C GLY A 34 87.14 48.22 27.35
N ILE A 35 86.84 47.48 28.42
CA ILE A 35 86.03 46.25 28.38
C ILE A 35 84.54 46.60 28.23
N LEU A 36 83.80 45.79 27.47
CA LEU A 36 82.34 45.88 27.29
C LEU A 36 81.59 45.09 28.38
N GLY A 37 80.32 45.42 28.59
CA GLY A 37 79.41 44.60 29.41
C GLY A 37 79.19 43.20 28.84
N TYR A 38 78.60 42.31 29.62
CA TYR A 38 78.23 40.97 29.15
C TYR A 38 77.21 41.07 28.00
N MET A 39 77.61 40.57 26.82
CA MET A 39 76.84 40.68 25.58
C MET A 39 76.39 39.27 25.16
N PRO A 40 75.09 38.92 25.25
CA PRO A 40 74.61 37.58 24.90
C PRO A 40 74.68 37.35 23.39
N SER A 41 74.96 36.10 23.00
CA SER A 41 75.25 35.70 21.61
C SER A 41 74.10 35.81 20.61
N ASN A 42 72.90 36.16 21.09
CA ASN A 42 71.65 36.27 20.35
C ASN A 42 70.95 37.63 20.58
N ALA A 43 71.70 38.66 20.99
CA ALA A 43 71.19 40.02 21.16
C ALA A 43 70.73 40.64 19.83
N ASP A 44 69.64 41.42 19.86
CA ASP A 44 69.18 42.19 18.70
C ASP A 44 69.98 43.49 18.48
N ALA A 45 69.74 44.17 17.34
CA ALA A 45 70.49 45.37 16.97
C ALA A 45 70.33 46.55 17.96
N ALA A 46 69.19 46.66 18.67
CA ALA A 46 68.98 47.69 19.68
C ALA A 46 69.65 47.32 21.01
N GLN A 47 69.59 46.04 21.39
CA GLN A 47 70.31 45.50 22.56
C GLN A 47 71.82 45.63 22.41
N ILE A 48 72.37 45.31 21.23
CA ILE A 48 73.79 45.49 20.91
C ILE A 48 74.18 46.98 21.00
N ALA A 49 73.33 47.89 20.50
CA ALA A 49 73.59 49.33 20.60
C ALA A 49 73.64 49.82 22.07
N ALA A 50 72.69 49.38 22.91
CA ALA A 50 72.66 49.73 24.33
C ALA A 50 73.88 49.20 25.10
N ILE A 51 74.23 47.91 24.94
CA ILE A 51 75.38 47.30 25.62
C ILE A 51 76.72 47.89 25.11
N THR A 52 76.77 48.37 23.86
CA THR A 52 77.96 49.05 23.32
C THR A 52 78.16 50.46 23.93
N ALA A 53 77.09 51.11 24.41
CA ALA A 53 77.16 52.43 25.04
C ALA A 53 77.75 52.41 26.47
N THR A 54 77.70 51.28 27.19
CA THR A 54 78.12 51.16 28.60
C THR A 54 79.57 50.72 28.80
N LYS A 55 80.44 50.95 27.80
CA LYS A 55 81.86 50.54 27.80
C LYS A 55 82.67 51.20 28.92
N GLY A 56 83.36 50.41 29.73
CA GLY A 56 84.09 50.88 30.92
C GLY A 56 85.28 51.78 30.59
N THR A 57 85.32 53.00 31.15
CA THR A 57 86.33 54.04 30.86
C THR A 57 87.58 54.00 31.75
N GLN A 58 87.56 53.25 32.86
CA GLN A 58 88.69 53.07 33.77
C GLN A 58 88.90 51.58 34.14
N GLY A 59 89.99 51.27 34.85
CA GLY A 59 90.33 49.91 35.29
C GLY A 59 89.32 49.34 36.30
N ALA A 60 89.22 48.02 36.35
CA ALA A 60 88.17 47.36 37.12
C ALA A 60 88.38 47.43 38.65
N LEU A 61 87.28 47.54 39.39
CA LEU A 61 87.21 47.31 40.84
C LEU A 61 86.99 45.82 41.11
N SER A 62 87.92 45.17 41.80
CA SER A 62 87.88 43.75 42.14
C SER A 62 87.91 43.54 43.65
N VAL A 63 86.95 42.77 44.16
CA VAL A 63 86.83 42.38 45.59
C VAL A 63 87.29 40.93 45.85
N GLY A 64 87.84 40.26 44.83
CA GLY A 64 88.28 38.87 44.88
C GLY A 64 89.40 38.56 43.89
N ASN A 65 89.70 37.28 43.69
CA ASN A 65 90.68 36.78 42.73
C ASN A 65 90.14 35.48 42.14
N ALA A 66 89.56 35.57 40.93
CA ALA A 66 88.95 34.44 40.24
C ALA A 66 89.95 33.32 39.93
N ALA A 67 91.19 33.66 39.53
CA ALA A 67 92.25 32.69 39.27
C ALA A 67 92.75 31.98 40.55
N GLY A 68 92.59 32.62 41.72
CA GLY A 68 92.85 32.03 43.04
C GLY A 68 91.63 31.37 43.69
N GLY A 69 90.46 31.33 43.03
CA GLY A 69 89.22 30.78 43.59
C GLY A 69 88.59 31.60 44.73
N ILE A 70 89.03 32.84 44.96
CA ILE A 70 88.59 33.68 46.10
C ILE A 70 87.53 34.67 45.61
N PHE A 71 86.28 34.44 46.00
CA PHE A 71 85.14 35.30 45.66
C PHE A 71 84.55 35.95 46.92
N ARG A 72 84.02 37.17 46.78
CA ARG A 72 83.40 37.92 47.90
C ARG A 72 82.08 38.54 47.48
N GLN A 73 81.13 38.52 48.41
CA GLN A 73 79.83 39.14 48.25
C GLN A 73 79.92 40.63 48.60
N ILE A 74 79.24 41.47 47.83
CA ILE A 74 79.04 42.90 48.13
C ILE A 74 77.61 43.03 48.65
N ASN A 75 77.47 43.46 49.91
CA ASN A 75 76.17 43.53 50.59
C ASN A 75 75.60 44.96 50.54
N ALA A 76 74.28 45.09 50.65
CA ALA A 76 73.55 46.36 50.58
C ALA A 76 73.72 47.16 49.27
N VAL A 77 73.94 46.48 48.13
CA VAL A 77 73.89 47.10 46.80
C VAL A 77 72.43 47.50 46.49
N ALA A 78 72.20 48.81 46.30
CA ALA A 78 70.90 49.35 45.90
C ALA A 78 70.43 48.75 44.56
N ALA A 79 69.13 48.81 44.27
CA ALA A 79 68.63 48.36 42.97
C ALA A 79 69.19 49.26 41.86
N GLY A 80 69.89 48.69 40.88
CA GLY A 80 70.42 49.45 39.74
C GLY A 80 69.29 50.03 38.90
N THR A 81 69.46 51.28 38.42
CA THR A 81 68.48 52.00 37.61
C THR A 81 69.03 52.44 36.25
N ALA A 82 70.33 52.32 36.01
CA ALA A 82 70.98 52.46 34.71
C ALA A 82 71.71 51.17 34.31
N ASP A 83 71.89 50.95 33.00
CA ASP A 83 72.49 49.73 32.42
C ASP A 83 73.97 49.51 32.81
N SER A 84 74.60 50.48 33.47
CA SER A 84 75.95 50.41 34.04
C SER A 84 76.01 49.91 35.49
N ASP A 85 74.87 49.76 36.16
CA ASP A 85 74.80 49.56 37.61
C ASP A 85 75.00 48.09 38.03
N ALA A 86 75.49 47.89 39.25
CA ALA A 86 75.65 46.56 39.82
C ALA A 86 74.29 45.96 40.23
N VAL A 87 73.76 45.05 39.40
CA VAL A 87 72.47 44.35 39.64
C VAL A 87 72.53 43.52 40.93
N ASN A 88 71.54 43.67 41.81
CA ASN A 88 71.49 42.93 43.07
C ASN A 88 70.70 41.60 42.98
N VAL A 89 70.90 40.71 43.97
CA VAL A 89 70.32 39.35 43.96
C VAL A 89 68.78 39.34 43.94
N SER A 90 68.13 40.39 44.47
CA SER A 90 66.67 40.56 44.38
C SER A 90 66.20 40.87 42.95
N GLN A 91 66.90 41.75 42.23
CA GLN A 91 66.61 42.01 40.81
C GLN A 91 66.84 40.76 39.96
N LEU A 92 67.92 40.01 40.22
CA LEU A 92 68.23 38.76 39.52
C LEU A 92 67.16 37.67 39.78
N LYS A 93 66.70 37.51 41.03
CA LYS A 93 65.62 36.56 41.36
C LYS A 93 64.26 36.96 40.80
N ALA A 94 63.97 38.26 40.68
CA ALA A 94 62.77 38.74 40.01
C ALA A 94 62.80 38.39 38.51
N ALA A 95 63.95 38.58 37.84
CA ALA A 95 64.14 38.15 36.46
C ALA A 95 64.05 36.62 36.30
N GLU A 96 64.62 35.85 37.23
CA GLU A 96 64.53 34.38 37.25
C GLU A 96 63.09 33.89 37.41
N ALA A 97 62.28 34.55 38.25
CA ALA A 97 60.86 34.22 38.42
C ALA A 97 60.04 34.46 37.14
N VAL A 98 60.29 35.56 36.42
CA VAL A 98 59.65 35.84 35.11
C VAL A 98 60.11 34.82 34.06
N ALA A 99 61.41 34.49 34.02
CA ALA A 99 61.95 33.47 33.13
C ALA A 99 61.51 32.03 33.50
N ALA A 100 61.03 31.80 34.73
CA ALA A 100 60.46 30.53 35.15
C ALA A 100 58.98 30.38 34.76
N ALA A 101 58.23 31.48 34.73
CA ALA A 101 56.84 31.50 34.27
C ALA A 101 56.74 31.22 32.75
N ASN A 102 57.57 31.89 31.95
CA ASN A 102 57.47 31.90 30.47
C ASN A 102 58.10 30.67 29.79
N LYS A 103 57.85 29.44 30.27
CA LYS A 103 58.51 28.19 29.81
C LYS A 103 57.66 27.33 28.86
N THR A 104 57.49 27.79 27.62
CA THR A 104 57.08 26.90 26.51
C THR A 104 58.24 25.99 26.11
N LYS A 105 58.12 24.67 26.36
CA LYS A 105 59.29 23.76 26.36
C LYS A 105 59.46 22.88 25.11
N TYR A 106 58.45 22.71 24.26
CA TYR A 106 58.52 21.79 23.10
C TYR A 106 57.86 22.25 21.79
N TYR A 107 56.83 23.12 21.81
CA TYR A 107 56.12 23.55 20.60
C TYR A 107 55.76 25.04 20.66
N SER A 108 55.88 25.73 19.53
CA SER A 108 55.48 27.13 19.32
C SER A 108 54.17 27.23 18.54
N VAL A 109 53.30 28.17 18.92
CA VAL A 109 52.01 28.41 18.25
C VAL A 109 52.05 29.79 17.61
N ASN A 110 52.33 29.84 16.31
CA ASN A 110 52.34 31.08 15.53
C ASN A 110 50.90 31.57 15.27
N SER A 111 50.33 32.26 16.25
CA SER A 111 49.03 32.94 16.14
C SER A 111 49.19 34.27 15.40
N THR A 112 48.17 34.67 14.63
CA THR A 112 48.07 36.02 14.03
C THR A 112 47.95 37.07 15.15
N GLY A 113 49.10 37.55 15.64
CA GLY A 113 49.22 38.40 16.82
C GLY A 113 50.66 38.80 17.20
N GLY A 114 51.67 38.04 16.77
CA GLY A 114 53.08 38.45 16.81
C GLY A 114 53.94 37.87 17.93
N THR A 115 53.37 37.12 18.87
CA THR A 115 54.11 36.37 19.90
C THR A 115 53.53 34.95 20.07
N ASN A 116 54.33 34.02 20.60
CA ASN A 116 53.82 32.72 21.04
C ASN A 116 52.91 32.89 22.26
N GLU A 117 51.80 32.14 22.27
CA GLU A 117 50.83 32.10 23.38
C GLU A 117 51.15 30.92 24.32
N ASP A 118 50.93 31.07 25.63
CA ASP A 118 51.13 29.98 26.59
C ASP A 118 50.05 28.88 26.47
N ASN A 119 50.48 27.67 26.16
CA ASN A 119 49.61 26.50 26.01
C ASN A 119 49.51 25.69 27.32
N LEU A 120 48.59 26.09 28.20
CA LEU A 120 48.31 25.42 29.47
C LEU A 120 47.40 24.17 29.32
N GLY A 121 47.12 23.71 28.10
CA GLY A 121 46.05 22.74 27.81
C GLY A 121 46.31 21.29 28.26
N ALA A 122 47.56 20.87 28.41
CA ALA A 122 47.94 19.47 28.64
C ALA A 122 47.85 19.07 30.13
N ALA A 123 46.65 19.09 30.72
CA ALA A 123 46.47 18.81 32.15
C ALA A 123 46.46 17.30 32.51
N GLY A 124 46.25 16.42 31.53
CA GLY A 124 46.29 14.95 31.72
C GLY A 124 47.71 14.39 31.84
N ALA A 125 47.88 13.32 32.60
CA ALA A 125 49.17 12.61 32.66
C ALA A 125 49.51 11.97 31.31
N ASP A 126 50.75 12.15 30.85
CA ASP A 126 51.25 11.72 29.53
C ASP A 126 50.39 12.24 28.35
N ALA A 127 49.72 13.37 28.53
CA ALA A 127 48.87 13.98 27.51
C ALA A 127 49.63 14.92 26.56
N ILE A 128 49.14 15.02 25.33
CA ILE A 128 49.58 16.00 24.34
C ILE A 128 48.44 16.98 24.10
N ALA A 129 48.64 18.28 24.35
CA ALA A 129 47.77 19.35 23.87
C ALA A 129 48.57 20.31 22.99
N SER A 130 48.13 20.60 21.77
CA SER A 130 48.84 21.47 20.83
C SER A 130 47.88 22.31 19.98
N GLY A 131 47.95 23.64 20.12
CA GLY A 131 47.10 24.59 19.40
C GLY A 131 46.45 25.62 20.34
N LYS A 132 46.00 26.75 19.79
CA LYS A 132 45.38 27.83 20.58
C LYS A 132 44.06 27.33 21.18
N ASN A 133 43.93 27.35 22.51
CA ASN A 133 42.80 26.78 23.27
C ASN A 133 42.64 25.25 23.15
N ALA A 134 43.66 24.50 22.71
CA ALA A 134 43.67 23.03 22.83
C ALA A 134 43.68 22.60 24.30
N SER A 135 43.06 21.46 24.65
CA SER A 135 43.06 20.96 26.03
C SER A 135 42.81 19.45 26.16
N VAL A 136 43.46 18.84 27.16
CA VAL A 136 43.22 17.48 27.64
C VAL A 136 42.93 17.53 29.13
N ALA A 137 41.75 17.05 29.54
CA ALA A 137 41.32 17.05 30.93
C ALA A 137 42.22 16.20 31.85
N ALA A 138 42.38 16.61 33.11
CA ALA A 138 43.35 16.02 34.04
C ALA A 138 43.16 14.52 34.34
N SER A 139 41.93 13.98 34.21
CA SER A 139 41.66 12.54 34.39
C SER A 139 41.83 11.69 33.12
N SER A 140 42.23 12.29 32.00
CA SER A 140 42.36 11.63 30.69
C SER A 140 43.84 11.41 30.35
N LYS A 141 44.35 10.23 30.73
CA LYS A 141 45.75 9.84 30.54
C LYS A 141 46.07 9.44 29.10
N ASN A 142 47.31 9.62 28.68
CA ASN A 142 47.84 9.16 27.39
C ASN A 142 47.03 9.66 26.17
N ALA A 143 46.35 10.80 26.33
CA ALA A 143 45.38 11.32 25.36
C ALA A 143 45.93 12.53 24.58
N ILE A 144 45.41 12.74 23.38
CA ILE A 144 45.94 13.70 22.40
C ILE A 144 44.85 14.70 22.02
N ALA A 145 45.14 16.00 22.09
CA ALA A 145 44.33 17.09 21.58
C ALA A 145 45.19 18.00 20.68
N MET A 146 44.95 18.02 19.37
CA MET A 146 45.77 18.79 18.41
C MET A 146 44.89 19.59 17.45
N GLY A 147 45.02 20.91 17.47
CA GLY A 147 44.18 21.84 16.72
C GLY A 147 43.78 23.05 17.57
N VAL A 148 43.23 24.09 16.94
CA VAL A 148 42.63 25.21 17.68
C VAL A 148 41.40 24.68 18.43
N GLY A 149 41.18 25.07 19.68
CA GLY A 149 40.00 24.67 20.47
C GLY A 149 39.78 23.17 20.73
N ALA A 150 40.69 22.27 20.30
CA ALA A 150 40.56 20.82 20.39
C ALA A 150 40.48 20.34 21.84
N LYS A 151 39.63 19.35 22.13
CA LYS A 151 39.25 18.93 23.48
C LYS A 151 39.22 17.42 23.66
N VAL A 152 40.01 16.92 24.60
CA VAL A 152 39.74 15.65 25.27
C VAL A 152 39.09 15.93 26.62
N LEU A 153 37.84 15.51 26.79
CA LEU A 153 37.09 15.69 28.05
C LEU A 153 37.42 14.58 29.06
N THR A 154 36.92 14.70 30.30
CA THR A 154 37.28 13.87 31.45
C THR A 154 37.05 12.37 31.24
N ASN A 155 37.90 11.56 31.89
CA ASN A 155 37.84 10.09 31.94
C ASN A 155 38.01 9.41 30.56
N SER A 156 38.65 10.11 29.62
CA SER A 156 38.87 9.68 28.24
C SER A 156 40.31 9.22 28.05
N ALA A 157 40.70 8.15 28.75
CA ALA A 157 42.05 7.61 28.64
C ALA A 157 42.32 7.07 27.23
N SER A 158 43.50 7.36 26.68
CA SER A 158 43.93 7.01 25.32
C SER A 158 43.02 7.50 24.19
N SER A 159 42.24 8.57 24.40
CA SER A 159 41.43 9.18 23.34
C SER A 159 42.23 10.19 22.52
N VAL A 160 41.83 10.40 21.27
CA VAL A 160 42.51 11.26 20.30
C VAL A 160 41.51 12.27 19.72
N ALA A 161 41.77 13.56 19.86
CA ALA A 161 41.03 14.66 19.24
C ALA A 161 41.99 15.48 18.34
N ILE A 162 41.83 15.43 17.01
CA ILE A 162 42.74 16.10 16.07
C ILE A 162 41.95 16.86 15.00
N GLY A 163 41.90 18.17 15.12
CA GLY A 163 41.15 19.10 14.29
C GLY A 163 40.82 20.38 15.06
N ASP A 164 40.47 21.45 14.36
CA ASP A 164 39.90 22.62 15.05
C ASP A 164 38.57 22.24 15.71
N THR A 165 38.33 22.70 16.95
CA THR A 165 37.21 22.38 17.85
C THR A 165 36.87 20.88 18.08
N ALA A 166 37.65 19.94 17.54
CA ALA A 166 37.45 18.50 17.67
C ALA A 166 37.30 18.07 19.14
N THR A 167 36.30 17.25 19.46
CA THR A 167 35.96 16.84 20.83
C THR A 167 35.83 15.32 20.96
N ALA A 168 36.73 14.71 21.75
CA ALA A 168 36.70 13.29 22.08
C ALA A 168 36.30 13.08 23.56
N THR A 169 35.37 12.15 23.79
CA THR A 169 34.92 11.74 25.14
C THR A 169 34.78 10.22 25.23
N GLY A 170 35.12 9.66 26.40
CA GLY A 170 35.19 8.22 26.63
C GLY A 170 36.55 7.62 26.26
N SER A 171 36.93 6.51 26.90
CA SER A 171 38.25 5.90 26.69
C SER A 171 38.37 5.26 25.31
N GLY A 172 39.52 5.48 24.67
CA GLY A 172 39.84 4.99 23.32
C GLY A 172 38.98 5.59 22.19
N SER A 173 38.29 6.71 22.43
CA SER A 173 37.55 7.41 21.37
C SER A 173 38.47 8.23 20.47
N VAL A 174 38.11 8.35 19.20
CA VAL A 174 38.91 9.02 18.17
C VAL A 174 38.01 10.03 17.46
N ALA A 175 38.29 11.31 17.60
CA ALA A 175 37.66 12.43 16.92
C ALA A 175 38.70 13.16 16.04
N LEU A 176 38.85 12.71 14.80
CA LEU A 176 39.60 13.46 13.79
C LEU A 176 38.63 14.40 13.06
N GLY A 177 39.11 15.55 12.60
CA GLY A 177 38.36 16.53 11.81
C GLY A 177 37.91 17.79 12.53
N LEU A 178 37.62 18.86 11.78
CA LEU A 178 37.02 20.10 12.30
C LEU A 178 35.68 19.79 12.99
N ASN A 179 35.33 20.43 14.11
CA ASN A 179 34.07 20.23 14.87
C ASN A 179 33.66 18.77 15.18
N ALA A 180 34.56 17.79 15.01
CA ALA A 180 34.25 16.36 15.10
C ALA A 180 33.92 15.93 16.53
N GLN A 181 32.91 15.07 16.71
CA GLN A 181 32.43 14.67 18.04
C GLN A 181 32.35 13.15 18.22
N ALA A 182 33.34 12.57 18.88
CA ALA A 182 33.35 11.15 19.28
C ALA A 182 32.94 11.03 20.75
N LEU A 183 31.68 10.66 20.98
CA LEU A 183 30.99 10.70 22.27
C LEU A 183 30.68 9.28 22.77
N GLY A 184 31.70 8.56 23.25
CA GLY A 184 31.54 7.21 23.79
C GLY A 184 32.83 6.40 23.76
N SER A 185 32.95 5.40 24.64
CA SER A 185 34.14 4.52 24.64
C SER A 185 34.27 3.80 23.29
N THR A 186 35.47 3.87 22.70
CA THR A 186 35.78 3.40 21.33
C THR A 186 34.81 3.92 20.25
N ALA A 187 34.22 5.10 20.43
CA ALA A 187 33.53 5.81 19.34
C ALA A 187 34.57 6.37 18.35
N ILE A 188 34.30 6.24 17.06
CA ILE A 188 35.24 6.61 15.99
C ILE A 188 34.56 7.60 15.05
N VAL A 189 35.12 8.81 15.00
CA VAL A 189 34.97 9.80 13.94
C VAL A 189 36.32 9.90 13.23
N ASN A 190 36.42 9.32 12.04
CA ASN A 190 37.67 9.14 11.29
C ASN A 190 37.58 9.77 9.90
N THR A 191 37.45 11.10 9.88
CA THR A 191 37.20 11.92 8.68
C THR A 191 37.59 13.37 8.99
N TYR A 192 38.08 14.16 8.04
CA TYR A 192 38.69 15.47 8.34
C TYR A 192 37.70 16.62 8.62
N ALA A 193 36.47 16.30 9.03
CA ALA A 193 35.27 16.99 8.60
C ALA A 193 34.44 17.72 9.70
N ASP A 194 34.26 19.06 9.56
CA ASP A 194 33.37 20.03 10.31
C ASP A 194 31.97 19.52 10.79
N GLY A 195 31.91 18.81 11.91
CA GLY A 195 30.63 18.50 12.57
C GLY A 195 30.07 17.10 12.31
N THR A 196 30.96 16.16 11.99
CA THR A 196 30.67 14.71 12.02
C THR A 196 30.51 14.20 13.46
N VAL A 197 29.53 13.31 13.70
CA VAL A 197 29.13 12.91 15.07
C VAL A 197 28.97 11.40 15.22
N ALA A 198 29.67 10.79 16.19
CA ALA A 198 29.48 9.40 16.61
C ALA A 198 29.19 9.34 18.12
N ILE A 199 28.01 8.82 18.50
CA ILE A 199 27.57 8.72 19.91
C ILE A 199 27.25 7.27 20.27
N GLY A 200 27.93 6.75 21.29
CA GLY A 200 27.75 5.38 21.80
C GLY A 200 28.94 4.45 21.55
N ASN A 201 28.96 3.30 22.24
CA ASN A 201 30.09 2.39 22.18
C ASN A 201 30.23 1.72 20.81
N GLY A 202 31.42 1.86 20.20
CA GLY A 202 31.67 1.39 18.83
C GLY A 202 30.81 2.08 17.77
N ALA A 203 30.20 3.24 18.07
CA ALA A 203 29.56 4.07 17.06
C ALA A 203 30.61 4.57 16.07
N THR A 204 30.31 4.47 14.77
CA THR A 204 31.28 4.69 13.69
C THR A 204 30.72 5.69 12.67
N ALA A 205 31.32 6.88 12.60
CA ALA A 205 31.03 7.92 11.62
C ALA A 205 32.28 8.17 10.77
N ASN A 206 32.26 7.71 9.52
CA ASN A 206 33.48 7.63 8.68
C ASN A 206 33.56 8.67 7.56
N ASP A 207 32.50 9.43 7.34
CA ASP A 207 32.44 10.35 6.21
C ASP A 207 31.83 11.67 6.67
N SER A 208 32.06 12.67 5.84
CA SER A 208 31.53 13.99 5.99
C SER A 208 30.01 14.00 5.85
N LEU A 209 29.36 15.10 6.18
CA LEU A 209 27.91 15.17 6.38
C LEU A 209 27.29 14.09 7.38
N THR A 210 27.99 13.18 8.10
CA THR A 210 27.38 12.02 8.85
C THR A 210 27.04 12.14 10.35
N VAL A 211 26.04 11.34 10.79
CA VAL A 211 25.61 11.15 12.19
C VAL A 211 25.35 9.66 12.53
N ALA A 212 26.11 9.09 13.48
CA ALA A 212 25.91 7.75 14.05
C ALA A 212 25.53 7.83 15.54
N VAL A 213 24.37 7.32 15.93
CA VAL A 213 23.86 7.36 17.32
C VAL A 213 23.32 5.99 17.73
N GLY A 214 24.02 5.35 18.68
CA GLY A 214 23.69 4.05 19.24
C GLY A 214 24.88 3.08 19.23
N THR A 215 24.88 2.10 20.14
CA THR A 215 25.93 1.07 20.20
C THR A 215 26.05 0.34 18.86
N ARG A 216 27.26 0.28 18.30
CA ARG A 216 27.54 -0.31 16.98
C ARG A 216 26.75 0.30 15.80
N SER A 217 26.18 1.50 15.97
CA SER A 217 25.59 2.26 14.85
C SER A 217 26.68 2.67 13.85
N LYS A 218 26.34 2.63 12.56
CA LYS A 218 27.32 2.78 11.49
C LYS A 218 26.81 3.75 10.42
N ALA A 219 27.41 4.94 10.40
CA ALA A 219 27.16 6.01 9.43
C ALA A 219 28.39 6.19 8.53
N THR A 220 28.48 5.42 7.42
CA THR A 220 29.75 5.30 6.66
C THR A 220 29.89 6.11 5.40
N ALA A 221 28.85 6.81 4.93
CA ALA A 221 29.03 7.75 3.83
C ALA A 221 28.05 8.92 3.91
N THR A 222 28.25 9.87 3.02
CA THR A 222 28.00 11.28 3.23
C THR A 222 26.53 11.63 3.58
N SER A 223 26.20 12.01 4.82
CA SER A 223 24.81 12.14 5.36
C SER A 223 24.05 10.89 5.73
N ALA A 224 24.75 9.78 5.90
CA ALA A 224 24.24 8.70 6.71
C ALA A 224 23.76 9.22 8.08
N SER A 225 22.50 8.93 8.39
CA SER A 225 21.88 9.12 9.70
C SER A 225 21.48 7.75 10.26
N ALA A 226 22.38 7.15 11.04
CA ALA A 226 22.19 5.85 11.69
C ALA A 226 21.73 6.06 13.14
N LEU A 227 20.44 5.87 13.43
CA LEU A 227 19.86 6.06 14.76
C LEU A 227 19.26 4.76 15.30
N GLY A 228 20.00 4.07 16.16
CA GLY A 228 19.59 2.80 16.76
C GLY A 228 20.75 1.82 16.94
N VAL A 229 20.59 0.86 17.86
CA VAL A 229 21.58 -0.20 18.09
C VAL A 229 21.70 -1.08 16.84
N GLY A 230 22.93 -1.22 16.33
CA GLY A 230 23.20 -1.95 15.08
C GLY A 230 22.49 -1.36 13.85
N SER A 231 22.02 -0.11 13.90
CA SER A 231 21.48 0.57 12.72
C SER A 231 22.61 0.86 11.73
N ILE A 232 22.36 0.60 10.44
CA ILE A 232 23.35 0.77 9.39
C ILE A 232 22.77 1.69 8.33
N ALA A 233 22.81 2.99 8.56
CA ALA A 233 22.78 3.95 7.46
C ALA A 233 24.19 3.94 6.87
N SER A 234 24.54 2.98 6.02
CA SER A 234 25.93 2.87 5.58
C SER A 234 26.33 4.00 4.62
N GLY A 235 25.48 5.00 4.43
CA GLY A 235 25.38 5.61 3.15
C GLY A 235 24.84 7.02 2.96
N VAL A 236 25.19 7.60 1.80
CA VAL A 236 24.83 8.92 1.33
C VAL A 236 23.34 9.18 1.47
N GLN A 237 23.04 10.07 2.42
CA GLN A 237 21.68 10.48 2.81
C GLN A 237 20.74 9.34 3.19
N SER A 238 21.29 8.18 3.54
CA SER A 238 20.49 7.13 4.11
C SER A 238 20.04 7.49 5.51
N THR A 239 18.74 7.39 5.75
CA THR A 239 18.15 7.48 7.09
C THR A 239 17.75 6.08 7.52
N ALA A 240 18.45 5.52 8.51
CA ALA A 240 18.14 4.23 9.11
C ALA A 240 17.80 4.46 10.59
N ILE A 241 16.51 4.27 10.94
CA ILE A 241 16.01 4.54 12.30
C ILE A 241 15.31 3.29 12.86
N GLY A 242 15.87 2.74 13.94
CA GLY A 242 15.40 1.51 14.58
C GLY A 242 16.48 0.45 14.84
N TYR A 243 16.14 -0.57 15.63
CA TYR A 243 17.03 -1.72 15.87
C TYR A 243 17.21 -2.52 14.58
N GLU A 244 18.46 -2.69 14.14
CA GLU A 244 18.81 -3.30 12.86
C GLU A 244 17.97 -2.79 11.67
N SER A 245 17.55 -1.52 11.70
CA SER A 245 17.12 -0.81 10.50
C SER A 245 18.37 -0.47 9.68
N LYS A 246 18.30 -0.64 8.36
CA LYS A 246 19.50 -0.56 7.52
C LYS A 246 19.18 0.14 6.20
N ALA A 247 20.16 0.86 5.64
CA ALA A 247 20.01 1.68 4.45
C ALA A 247 21.36 1.94 3.70
N LEU A 248 21.49 1.54 2.42
CA LEU A 248 22.67 1.71 1.52
C LEU A 248 22.51 1.29 -0.01
N ASN A 249 21.90 2.13 -0.86
CA ASN A 249 21.97 2.35 -2.34
C ASN A 249 21.44 3.84 -2.69
N SER A 250 22.07 5.02 -2.98
CA SER A 250 21.83 6.38 -2.26
C SER A 250 20.49 7.17 -2.16
N ASP A 251 20.18 7.82 -0.99
CA ASP A 251 18.98 8.69 -0.66
C ASP A 251 17.76 8.15 0.20
N ALA A 252 17.95 7.45 1.34
CA ALA A 252 16.94 6.50 1.92
C ALA A 252 16.06 6.96 3.08
N THR A 253 14.88 6.30 3.19
CA THR A 253 14.20 6.06 4.47
C THR A 253 13.98 4.56 4.76
N ALA A 254 14.58 4.04 5.83
CA ALA A 254 14.26 2.76 6.47
C ALA A 254 13.88 3.01 7.94
N LEU A 255 12.59 2.84 8.28
CA LEU A 255 12.04 3.19 9.60
C LEU A 255 11.28 2.01 10.24
N GLY A 256 11.84 1.47 11.32
CA GLY A 256 11.30 0.33 12.09
C GLY A 256 12.29 -0.83 12.30
N THR A 257 11.99 -1.72 13.26
CA THR A 257 12.83 -2.88 13.61
C THR A 257 12.95 -3.88 12.47
N GLY A 258 14.17 -4.13 11.99
CA GLY A 258 14.38 -4.89 10.76
C GLY A 258 13.60 -4.33 9.56
N SER A 259 13.13 -3.07 9.62
CA SER A 259 12.66 -2.38 8.42
C SER A 259 13.84 -2.28 7.49
N THR A 260 13.64 -2.74 6.27
CA THR A 260 14.73 -2.82 5.34
C THR A 260 14.25 -2.53 3.94
N ALA A 261 15.21 -2.28 3.08
CA ALA A 261 15.07 -1.28 2.07
C ALA A 261 16.29 -1.62 1.18
N SER A 262 16.29 -1.76 -0.16
CA SER A 262 17.58 -1.92 -0.91
C SER A 262 17.60 -1.38 -2.35
N GLY A 263 18.37 -0.29 -2.70
CA GLY A 263 18.38 0.78 -3.83
C GLY A 263 18.66 2.24 -3.38
N SER A 264 18.58 3.39 -4.19
CA SER A 264 18.39 4.96 -4.15
C SER A 264 17.02 5.78 -4.26
N THR A 265 16.52 6.59 -3.28
CA THR A 265 15.34 7.56 -3.29
C THR A 265 13.88 7.34 -2.73
N SER A 266 13.53 6.27 -2.01
CA SER A 266 12.16 5.85 -1.59
C SER A 266 12.09 5.29 -0.15
N THR A 267 11.13 4.40 0.16
CA THR A 267 10.62 4.22 1.54
C THR A 267 10.25 2.78 1.91
N ALA A 268 10.84 2.29 3.01
CA ALA A 268 10.34 1.15 3.76
C ALA A 268 9.91 1.57 5.18
N LEU A 269 8.62 1.41 5.49
CA LEU A 269 8.00 1.91 6.73
C LEU A 269 7.24 0.81 7.49
N GLY A 270 7.78 0.38 8.64
CA GLY A 270 7.24 -0.68 9.51
C GLY A 270 8.20 -1.85 9.76
N ALA A 271 7.97 -2.64 10.81
CA ALA A 271 8.83 -3.78 11.17
C ALA A 271 8.78 -4.88 10.09
N GLY A 272 9.93 -5.28 9.55
CA GLY A 272 10.03 -6.17 8.37
C GLY A 272 9.32 -5.63 7.11
N SER A 273 8.80 -4.39 7.14
CA SER A 273 8.35 -3.70 5.93
C SER A 273 9.53 -3.54 5.00
N THR A 274 9.32 -3.76 3.72
CA THR A 274 10.44 -3.91 2.83
C THR A 274 10.15 -3.41 1.41
N ALA A 275 11.06 -2.62 0.84
CA ALA A 275 10.95 -2.00 -0.49
C ALA A 275 12.31 -2.08 -1.22
N SER A 276 12.39 -2.36 -2.53
CA SER A 276 13.67 -2.73 -3.19
C SER A 276 13.76 -2.73 -4.73
N GLY A 277 12.88 -2.03 -5.45
CA GLY A 277 13.02 -1.72 -6.89
C GLY A 277 13.13 -0.21 -7.11
N SER A 278 13.54 0.29 -8.27
CA SER A 278 13.80 1.74 -8.44
C SER A 278 12.57 2.58 -8.05
N GLY A 279 12.65 3.39 -7.00
CA GLY A 279 11.53 4.20 -6.47
C GLY A 279 10.42 3.43 -5.73
N ALA A 280 10.65 2.17 -5.32
CA ALA A 280 9.65 1.30 -4.71
C ALA A 280 9.17 1.76 -3.32
N VAL A 281 7.87 1.72 -3.05
CA VAL A 281 7.29 2.15 -1.76
C VAL A 281 6.60 0.99 -1.06
N ALA A 282 6.98 0.72 0.19
CA ALA A 282 6.31 -0.28 1.03
C ALA A 282 5.99 0.24 2.42
N VAL A 283 4.71 0.15 2.79
CA VAL A 283 4.17 0.69 4.05
C VAL A 283 3.33 -0.38 4.75
N GLY A 284 3.82 -0.87 5.89
CA GLY A 284 3.17 -1.91 6.70
C GLY A 284 4.06 -3.11 7.01
N ASN A 285 3.73 -3.86 8.06
CA ASN A 285 4.49 -5.06 8.46
C ASN A 285 4.52 -6.10 7.34
N GLY A 286 5.72 -6.45 6.85
CA GLY A 286 5.91 -7.34 5.70
C GLY A 286 5.34 -6.83 4.35
N ALA A 287 4.95 -5.54 4.27
CA ALA A 287 4.46 -4.91 3.04
C ALA A 287 5.56 -4.78 1.99
N THR A 288 5.20 -4.79 0.69
CA THR A 288 6.18 -5.08 -0.37
C THR A 288 5.88 -4.60 -1.77
N ALA A 289 6.69 -3.66 -2.22
CA ALA A 289 6.92 -3.40 -3.63
C ALA A 289 8.07 -4.31 -4.12
N SER A 290 7.83 -5.16 -5.13
CA SER A 290 8.75 -6.20 -5.63
C SER A 290 9.13 -6.12 -7.13
N ASN A 291 8.91 -4.98 -7.79
CA ASN A 291 9.72 -4.54 -8.94
C ASN A 291 9.91 -3.00 -8.95
N THR A 292 10.51 -2.40 -10.00
CA THR A 292 10.66 -0.94 -10.18
C THR A 292 9.31 -0.22 -10.13
N THR A 293 9.30 0.98 -9.51
CA THR A 293 8.14 1.85 -9.23
C THR A 293 6.91 1.17 -8.61
N ALA A 294 7.05 -0.06 -8.13
CA ALA A 294 5.97 -0.78 -7.47
C ALA A 294 5.61 -0.13 -6.13
N ILE A 295 4.34 -0.23 -5.74
CA ILE A 295 3.79 0.37 -4.52
C ILE A 295 3.00 -0.70 -3.76
N ALA A 296 3.27 -0.86 -2.46
CA ALA A 296 2.51 -1.74 -1.60
C ALA A 296 2.17 -1.12 -0.25
N ILE A 297 0.88 -1.02 0.04
CA ILE A 297 0.36 -0.31 1.21
C ILE A 297 -0.61 -1.24 1.95
N GLY A 298 -0.20 -1.69 3.13
CA GLY A 298 -0.92 -2.67 3.95
C GLY A 298 -0.04 -3.85 4.35
N ALA A 299 -0.28 -4.44 5.53
CA ALA A 299 0.51 -5.57 6.01
C ALA A 299 0.48 -6.76 5.02
N ALA A 300 1.65 -7.34 4.74
CA ALA A 300 1.85 -8.38 3.73
C ALA A 300 1.27 -8.09 2.32
N ALA A 301 1.01 -6.82 1.97
CA ALA A 301 0.71 -6.42 0.59
C ALA A 301 1.91 -6.69 -0.32
N GLY A 302 1.67 -7.10 -1.57
CA GLY A 302 2.69 -7.45 -2.55
C GLY A 302 2.40 -6.85 -3.93
N ALA A 303 3.41 -6.25 -4.55
CA ALA A 303 3.35 -5.72 -5.91
C ALA A 303 4.60 -6.17 -6.68
N SER A 304 4.56 -7.36 -7.29
CA SER A 304 5.76 -8.10 -7.74
C SER A 304 6.23 -7.78 -9.16
N SER A 305 5.64 -6.78 -9.82
CA SER A 305 5.93 -6.40 -11.21
C SER A 305 6.12 -4.88 -11.36
N SER A 306 6.71 -4.46 -12.48
CA SER A 306 7.02 -3.04 -12.72
C SER A 306 5.75 -2.18 -12.71
N GLY A 307 5.76 -1.03 -12.05
CA GLY A 307 4.59 -0.16 -11.93
C GLY A 307 3.38 -0.77 -11.21
N ALA A 308 3.50 -1.97 -10.63
CA ALA A 308 2.38 -2.66 -9.99
C ALA A 308 2.00 -2.01 -8.64
N VAL A 309 0.70 -1.99 -8.32
CA VAL A 309 0.17 -1.32 -7.12
C VAL A 309 -0.71 -2.26 -6.30
N GLY A 310 -0.27 -2.66 -5.11
CA GLY A 310 -1.02 -3.49 -4.16
C GLY A 310 -1.47 -2.67 -2.94
N ILE A 311 -2.78 -2.46 -2.77
CA ILE A 311 -3.32 -1.66 -1.65
C ILE A 311 -4.29 -2.52 -0.85
N GLY A 312 -3.87 -2.95 0.34
CA GLY A 312 -4.65 -3.77 1.28
C GLY A 312 -3.90 -5.02 1.75
N PHE A 313 -4.32 -5.55 2.90
CA PHE A 313 -3.75 -6.77 3.50
C PHE A 313 -3.76 -7.94 2.52
N LEU A 314 -2.61 -8.58 2.29
CA LEU A 314 -2.44 -9.68 1.30
C LEU A 314 -2.91 -9.36 -0.13
N SER A 315 -3.00 -8.08 -0.53
CA SER A 315 -3.16 -7.71 -1.95
C SER A 315 -1.94 -8.19 -2.75
N LYS A 316 -2.14 -8.66 -3.98
CA LYS A 316 -1.07 -9.17 -4.86
C LYS A 316 -1.25 -8.66 -6.30
N ALA A 317 -0.48 -7.63 -6.67
CA ALA A 317 -0.38 -7.15 -8.04
C ALA A 317 0.80 -7.85 -8.74
N ASN A 318 0.49 -8.80 -9.63
CA ASN A 318 1.42 -9.82 -10.14
C ASN A 318 1.85 -9.58 -11.59
N VAL A 319 1.45 -8.47 -12.21
CA VAL A 319 1.75 -8.15 -13.62
C VAL A 319 2.13 -6.67 -13.78
N SER A 320 2.85 -6.34 -14.84
CA SER A 320 3.24 -4.95 -15.12
C SER A 320 2.01 -4.04 -15.13
N ASP A 321 2.13 -2.88 -14.47
CA ASP A 321 1.14 -1.81 -14.46
C ASP A 321 -0.25 -2.23 -13.93
N SER A 322 -0.33 -3.37 -13.22
CA SER A 322 -1.56 -3.92 -12.65
C SER A 322 -1.85 -3.38 -11.24
N VAL A 323 -3.13 -3.27 -10.89
CA VAL A 323 -3.56 -2.68 -9.61
C VAL A 323 -4.44 -3.66 -8.83
N ALA A 324 -3.96 -4.14 -7.68
CA ALA A 324 -4.70 -4.99 -6.75
C ALA A 324 -5.24 -4.13 -5.59
N LEU A 325 -6.53 -3.79 -5.65
CA LEU A 325 -7.17 -2.88 -4.71
C LEU A 325 -8.09 -3.63 -3.73
N GLY A 326 -7.80 -3.54 -2.44
CA GLY A 326 -8.51 -4.21 -1.35
C GLY A 326 -7.79 -5.45 -0.80
N SER A 327 -8.20 -5.87 0.39
CA SER A 327 -7.64 -7.06 1.07
C SER A 327 -7.80 -8.33 0.21
N ASN A 328 -6.76 -9.16 0.13
CA ASN A 328 -6.69 -10.40 -0.65
C ASN A 328 -6.96 -10.23 -2.17
N SER A 329 -7.03 -9.01 -2.69
CA SER A 329 -7.23 -8.76 -4.13
C SER A 329 -6.00 -9.22 -4.92
N VAL A 330 -6.22 -9.86 -6.06
CA VAL A 330 -5.16 -10.37 -6.95
C VAL A 330 -5.36 -9.78 -8.34
N ALA A 331 -4.38 -9.02 -8.81
CA ALA A 331 -4.31 -8.56 -10.20
C ALA A 331 -3.29 -9.42 -10.95
N SER A 332 -3.81 -10.30 -11.82
CA SER A 332 -3.02 -11.32 -12.53
C SER A 332 -3.32 -11.38 -14.04
N ILE A 333 -3.98 -10.37 -14.58
CA ILE A 333 -4.31 -10.25 -16.01
C ILE A 333 -3.40 -9.17 -16.61
N ALA A 334 -2.65 -9.54 -17.66
CA ALA A 334 -1.76 -8.64 -18.39
C ALA A 334 -2.54 -7.68 -19.31
N GLY A 335 -1.89 -6.57 -19.68
CA GLY A 335 -2.34 -5.76 -20.82
C GLY A 335 -2.33 -6.55 -22.12
N GLY A 336 -3.20 -6.20 -23.07
CA GLY A 336 -3.42 -6.99 -24.29
C GLY A 336 -4.46 -8.11 -24.15
N ALA A 337 -4.92 -8.43 -22.94
CA ALA A 337 -5.96 -9.44 -22.72
C ALA A 337 -7.34 -8.96 -23.21
N ALA A 338 -8.06 -9.83 -23.92
CA ALA A 338 -9.44 -9.57 -24.33
C ALA A 338 -10.40 -9.63 -23.14
N GLY A 339 -11.41 -8.75 -23.16
CA GLY A 339 -12.52 -8.78 -22.21
C GLY A 339 -13.45 -9.99 -22.45
N TYR A 340 -14.54 -10.06 -21.67
CA TYR A 340 -15.57 -11.08 -21.88
C TYR A 340 -16.22 -10.93 -23.26
N VAL A 341 -16.03 -11.93 -24.12
CA VAL A 341 -16.77 -12.10 -25.38
C VAL A 341 -17.98 -13.00 -25.11
N PRO A 342 -19.22 -12.54 -25.32
CA PRO A 342 -20.41 -13.39 -25.21
C PRO A 342 -20.34 -14.59 -26.16
N THR A 343 -20.84 -15.74 -25.72
CA THR A 343 -20.85 -16.99 -26.51
C THR A 343 -21.70 -16.95 -27.79
N ASN A 344 -22.48 -15.88 -27.96
CA ASN A 344 -23.33 -15.59 -29.12
C ASN A 344 -22.92 -14.29 -29.85
N ALA A 345 -21.74 -13.73 -29.57
CA ALA A 345 -21.25 -12.54 -30.25
C ALA A 345 -20.96 -12.83 -31.73
N ASP A 346 -21.40 -11.96 -32.63
CA ASP A 346 -21.08 -12.08 -34.06
C ASP A 346 -19.61 -11.72 -34.36
N THR A 347 -19.16 -11.94 -35.60
CA THR A 347 -17.78 -11.69 -36.03
C THR A 347 -17.36 -10.22 -35.89
N ALA A 348 -18.28 -9.27 -36.10
CA ALA A 348 -18.01 -7.84 -35.98
C ALA A 348 -17.99 -7.38 -34.51
N GLN A 349 -18.90 -7.91 -33.68
CA GLN A 349 -18.90 -7.71 -32.23
C GLN A 349 -17.62 -8.27 -31.60
N THR A 350 -17.22 -9.49 -31.99
CA THR A 350 -15.98 -10.15 -31.55
C THR A 350 -14.76 -9.34 -31.97
N ALA A 351 -14.71 -8.84 -33.22
CA ALA A 351 -13.64 -7.97 -33.68
C ALA A 351 -13.60 -6.62 -32.93
N ALA A 352 -14.75 -6.01 -32.62
CA ALA A 352 -14.85 -4.77 -31.85
C ALA A 352 -14.38 -4.94 -30.39
N ILE A 353 -14.69 -6.08 -29.77
CA ILE A 353 -14.20 -6.42 -28.42
C ILE A 353 -12.70 -6.73 -28.46
N ALA A 354 -12.21 -7.45 -29.47
CA ALA A 354 -10.78 -7.70 -29.66
C ALA A 354 -9.97 -6.40 -29.91
N ALA A 355 -10.57 -5.40 -30.56
CA ALA A 355 -9.95 -4.11 -30.84
C ALA A 355 -9.72 -3.24 -29.59
N THR A 356 -10.42 -3.46 -28.47
CA THR A 356 -10.11 -2.79 -27.19
C THR A 356 -8.91 -3.44 -26.48
N ALA A 357 -8.76 -4.76 -26.60
CA ALA A 357 -7.72 -5.55 -25.94
C ALA A 357 -6.30 -5.01 -26.20
N SER A 358 -5.99 -4.68 -27.46
CA SER A 358 -4.67 -4.16 -27.88
C SER A 358 -4.30 -2.77 -27.31
N LYS A 359 -5.13 -2.18 -26.45
CA LYS A 359 -4.91 -0.87 -25.82
C LYS A 359 -4.98 -0.89 -24.28
N THR A 360 -5.04 -2.06 -23.66
CA THR A 360 -5.13 -2.19 -22.19
C THR A 360 -3.75 -2.33 -21.53
N TYR A 361 -3.60 -1.72 -20.35
CA TYR A 361 -2.52 -2.00 -19.39
C TYR A 361 -2.91 -3.20 -18.48
N GLY A 362 -2.05 -3.56 -17.53
CA GLY A 362 -2.38 -4.58 -16.51
C GLY A 362 -3.70 -4.27 -15.79
N ALA A 363 -4.51 -5.30 -15.56
CA ALA A 363 -5.88 -5.08 -15.09
C ALA A 363 -5.96 -4.50 -13.67
N ILE A 364 -6.97 -3.65 -13.43
CA ILE A 364 -7.38 -3.25 -12.09
C ILE A 364 -8.28 -4.34 -11.52
N SER A 365 -7.88 -4.96 -10.41
CA SER A 365 -8.60 -6.02 -9.72
C SER A 365 -9.00 -5.60 -8.32
N VAL A 366 -10.32 -5.53 -8.07
CA VAL A 366 -10.91 -5.27 -6.75
C VAL A 366 -11.17 -6.54 -5.92
N GLY A 367 -10.73 -7.70 -6.41
CA GLY A 367 -11.02 -9.00 -5.83
C GLY A 367 -10.04 -10.08 -6.29
N ASN A 368 -10.43 -11.34 -6.15
CA ASN A 368 -9.60 -12.50 -6.47
C ASN A 368 -10.45 -13.56 -7.16
N ALA A 369 -10.20 -13.78 -8.46
CA ALA A 369 -10.96 -14.72 -9.28
C ALA A 369 -10.73 -16.19 -8.86
N THR A 370 -9.53 -16.53 -8.37
CA THR A 370 -9.16 -17.87 -7.92
C THR A 370 -9.90 -18.27 -6.65
N THR A 371 -10.06 -17.35 -5.70
CA THR A 371 -10.83 -17.57 -4.45
C THR A 371 -12.30 -17.17 -4.56
N LYS A 372 -12.75 -16.69 -5.74
CA LYS A 372 -14.10 -16.15 -6.00
C LYS A 372 -14.51 -15.01 -5.04
N GLN A 373 -13.54 -14.27 -4.52
CA GLN A 373 -13.78 -13.13 -3.63
C GLN A 373 -13.94 -11.84 -4.45
N TYR A 374 -15.18 -11.42 -4.68
CA TYR A 374 -15.50 -10.21 -5.45
C TYR A 374 -15.91 -9.04 -4.55
N ARG A 375 -15.82 -7.81 -5.07
CA ARG A 375 -16.29 -6.59 -4.39
C ARG A 375 -17.26 -5.84 -5.29
N GLN A 376 -18.27 -5.23 -4.68
CA GLN A 376 -19.12 -4.26 -5.36
C GLN A 376 -18.34 -2.95 -5.54
N ILE A 377 -18.44 -2.36 -6.73
CA ILE A 377 -17.98 -1.00 -7.01
C ILE A 377 -19.22 -0.10 -7.04
N THR A 378 -19.38 0.75 -6.05
CA THR A 378 -20.51 1.69 -5.93
C THR A 378 -20.19 3.04 -6.58
N ASN A 379 -21.21 3.86 -6.83
CA ASN A 379 -21.09 5.20 -7.42
C ASN A 379 -20.45 5.24 -8.83
N VAL A 380 -20.51 4.13 -9.58
CA VAL A 380 -20.11 4.07 -10.99
C VAL A 380 -21.11 4.86 -11.84
N ALA A 381 -20.62 5.87 -12.56
CA ALA A 381 -21.41 6.64 -13.53
C ALA A 381 -21.86 5.75 -14.71
N ALA A 382 -22.79 6.24 -15.54
CA ALA A 382 -23.17 5.49 -16.75
C ALA A 382 -22.02 5.56 -17.78
N GLY A 383 -21.49 4.40 -18.18
CA GLY A 383 -20.44 4.30 -19.19
C GLY A 383 -20.92 4.72 -20.59
N THR A 384 -20.04 5.33 -21.37
CA THR A 384 -20.32 5.87 -22.71
C THR A 384 -19.42 5.29 -23.81
N LEU A 385 -18.26 4.73 -23.43
CA LEU A 385 -17.32 4.05 -24.31
C LEU A 385 -17.29 2.55 -24.01
N ASN A 386 -16.87 1.74 -24.99
CA ASN A 386 -16.73 0.28 -24.88
C ASN A 386 -15.69 -0.19 -23.83
N THR A 387 -14.99 0.75 -23.19
CA THR A 387 -14.00 0.52 -22.12
C THR A 387 -14.51 0.88 -20.73
N ASP A 388 -15.70 1.48 -20.63
CA ASP A 388 -16.23 2.01 -19.37
C ASP A 388 -16.92 0.92 -18.54
N ALA A 389 -16.91 1.07 -17.21
CA ALA A 389 -17.63 0.16 -16.33
C ALA A 389 -19.14 0.41 -16.40
N VAL A 390 -19.89 -0.58 -16.88
CA VAL A 390 -21.37 -0.54 -16.96
C VAL A 390 -21.98 -0.56 -15.56
N ASN A 391 -22.87 0.38 -15.26
CA ASN A 391 -23.53 0.47 -13.95
C ASN A 391 -24.90 -0.23 -13.90
N VAL A 392 -25.46 -0.39 -12.69
CA VAL A 392 -26.72 -1.12 -12.49
C VAL A 392 -27.91 -0.45 -13.18
N SER A 393 -27.94 0.89 -13.33
CA SER A 393 -28.98 1.58 -14.11
C SER A 393 -28.91 1.27 -15.60
N GLN A 394 -27.71 1.11 -16.18
CA GLN A 394 -27.56 0.68 -17.57
C GLN A 394 -27.97 -0.79 -17.75
N LEU A 395 -27.58 -1.67 -16.82
CA LEU A 395 -28.03 -3.06 -16.85
C LEU A 395 -29.56 -3.17 -16.71
N LYS A 396 -30.19 -2.32 -15.87
CA LYS A 396 -31.66 -2.22 -15.77
C LYS A 396 -32.33 -1.61 -17.00
N ALA A 397 -31.65 -0.71 -17.72
CA ALA A 397 -32.15 -0.22 -19.01
C ALA A 397 -32.17 -1.37 -20.05
N VAL A 398 -31.09 -2.17 -20.11
CA VAL A 398 -31.03 -3.40 -20.93
C VAL A 398 -32.06 -4.42 -20.47
N GLU A 399 -32.27 -4.61 -19.16
CA GLU A 399 -33.35 -5.44 -18.62
C GLU A 399 -34.73 -4.95 -19.09
N GLY A 400 -34.95 -3.64 -19.14
CA GLY A 400 -36.15 -3.01 -19.71
C GLY A 400 -36.33 -3.31 -21.21
N THR A 401 -35.27 -3.16 -22.02
CA THR A 401 -35.31 -3.51 -23.46
C THR A 401 -35.56 -5.01 -23.68
N VAL A 402 -34.90 -5.87 -22.91
CA VAL A 402 -35.13 -7.33 -22.96
C VAL A 402 -36.52 -7.68 -22.45
N ALA A 403 -37.08 -6.95 -21.48
CA ALA A 403 -38.44 -7.14 -20.99
C ALA A 403 -39.51 -6.70 -22.00
N ALA A 404 -39.29 -5.61 -22.73
CA ALA A 404 -40.14 -5.22 -23.86
C ALA A 404 -40.12 -6.28 -24.98
N ASN A 405 -38.96 -6.88 -25.22
CA ASN A 405 -38.78 -7.98 -26.19
C ASN A 405 -39.18 -9.37 -25.64
N LYS A 406 -39.85 -9.48 -24.47
CA LYS A 406 -40.44 -10.76 -24.00
C LYS A 406 -41.73 -11.04 -24.75
N THR A 407 -41.62 -11.71 -25.89
CA THR A 407 -42.70 -12.44 -26.60
C THR A 407 -43.15 -13.64 -25.76
N LYS A 408 -43.69 -13.37 -24.56
CA LYS A 408 -43.53 -14.25 -23.40
C LYS A 408 -44.28 -15.59 -23.46
N TYR A 409 -45.23 -15.76 -24.38
CA TYR A 409 -46.05 -16.98 -24.45
C TYR A 409 -46.10 -17.63 -25.84
N TYR A 410 -46.25 -16.87 -26.93
CA TYR A 410 -46.29 -17.44 -28.30
C TYR A 410 -45.52 -16.58 -29.31
N SER A 411 -45.00 -17.25 -30.34
CA SER A 411 -44.40 -16.64 -31.53
C SER A 411 -45.23 -17.01 -32.75
N VAL A 412 -45.69 -16.02 -33.51
CA VAL A 412 -46.47 -16.16 -34.73
C VAL A 412 -45.56 -15.86 -35.92
N ASN A 413 -45.19 -16.90 -36.66
CA ASN A 413 -44.44 -16.79 -37.91
C ASN A 413 -45.40 -16.36 -39.03
N GLY A 414 -45.74 -15.07 -39.06
CA GLY A 414 -46.66 -14.48 -40.05
C GLY A 414 -46.06 -14.38 -41.46
N THR A 415 -46.92 -14.16 -42.43
CA THR A 415 -46.58 -14.06 -43.87
C THR A 415 -46.10 -12.67 -44.31
N ALA A 416 -46.18 -11.67 -43.42
CA ALA A 416 -45.78 -10.29 -43.68
C ALA A 416 -44.25 -10.16 -43.88
N THR A 417 -43.83 -9.57 -45.00
CA THR A 417 -42.42 -9.40 -45.34
C THR A 417 -41.75 -8.27 -44.56
N GLY A 418 -41.30 -8.55 -43.33
CA GLY A 418 -40.52 -7.63 -42.50
C GLY A 418 -39.57 -8.39 -41.56
N VAL A 419 -38.31 -7.97 -41.45
CA VAL A 419 -37.33 -8.65 -40.59
C VAL A 419 -37.72 -8.52 -39.11
N GLY A 420 -38.01 -9.66 -38.47
CA GLY A 420 -38.35 -9.74 -37.05
C GLY A 420 -39.85 -9.62 -36.72
N SER A 421 -40.75 -9.68 -37.70
CA SER A 421 -42.20 -9.52 -37.48
C SER A 421 -42.86 -10.76 -36.83
N ASN A 422 -42.64 -10.96 -35.53
CA ASN A 422 -43.69 -11.54 -34.70
C ASN A 422 -44.85 -10.52 -34.66
N VAL A 423 -45.98 -10.84 -35.28
CA VAL A 423 -47.10 -9.91 -35.40
C VAL A 423 -47.64 -9.62 -33.99
N ASN A 424 -47.86 -8.34 -33.66
CA ASN A 424 -48.53 -7.97 -32.41
C ASN A 424 -49.90 -8.65 -32.35
N ASN A 425 -50.11 -9.54 -31.38
CA ASN A 425 -51.39 -10.22 -31.25
C ASN A 425 -52.36 -9.41 -30.38
N ASP A 426 -52.69 -8.23 -30.88
CA ASP A 426 -53.60 -7.27 -30.23
C ASP A 426 -55.06 -7.77 -30.23
N GLY A 427 -55.34 -8.95 -30.79
CA GLY A 427 -56.67 -9.57 -30.85
C GLY A 427 -57.22 -10.02 -29.49
N ALA A 428 -56.39 -10.13 -28.44
CA ALA A 428 -56.82 -10.43 -27.07
C ALA A 428 -57.49 -9.20 -26.40
N THR A 429 -58.65 -8.80 -26.93
CA THR A 429 -59.35 -7.56 -26.56
C THR A 429 -60.37 -7.75 -25.43
N GLY A 430 -60.80 -8.99 -25.17
CA GLY A 430 -61.68 -9.30 -24.04
C GLY A 430 -60.94 -9.37 -22.69
N LEU A 431 -61.63 -9.04 -21.59
CA LEU A 431 -61.06 -9.11 -20.23
C LEU A 431 -60.64 -10.54 -19.89
N GLN A 432 -59.37 -10.75 -19.52
CA GLN A 432 -58.78 -12.09 -19.27
C GLN A 432 -58.83 -13.06 -20.47
N SER A 433 -58.82 -12.54 -21.71
CA SER A 433 -58.76 -13.35 -22.92
C SER A 433 -57.33 -13.81 -23.29
N MET A 434 -57.22 -14.77 -24.22
CA MET A 434 -55.96 -15.25 -24.79
C MET A 434 -56.08 -15.41 -26.31
N ALA A 435 -55.28 -14.66 -27.08
CA ALA A 435 -55.15 -14.83 -28.53
C ALA A 435 -53.79 -15.45 -28.91
N ALA A 436 -53.73 -16.35 -29.89
CA ALA A 436 -52.50 -16.97 -30.40
C ALA A 436 -52.58 -17.42 -31.87
N GLY A 437 -52.37 -16.51 -32.83
CA GLY A 437 -52.30 -16.82 -34.26
C GLY A 437 -52.26 -15.58 -35.15
N GLU A 438 -51.96 -15.76 -36.44
CA GLU A 438 -52.02 -14.69 -37.43
C GLU A 438 -53.49 -14.29 -37.64
N LEU A 439 -53.85 -13.05 -37.32
CA LEU A 439 -55.24 -12.55 -37.31
C LEU A 439 -56.18 -13.29 -36.33
N SER A 440 -55.67 -13.89 -35.24
CA SER A 440 -56.54 -14.42 -34.18
C SER A 440 -57.20 -13.30 -33.38
N SER A 441 -58.50 -13.41 -33.08
CA SER A 441 -59.28 -12.43 -32.29
C SER A 441 -59.99 -13.09 -31.13
N ALA A 442 -59.71 -12.67 -29.90
CA ALA A 442 -60.34 -13.13 -28.65
C ALA A 442 -61.02 -11.93 -27.97
N ALA A 443 -62.18 -11.55 -28.49
CA ALA A 443 -62.89 -10.32 -28.10
C ALA A 443 -63.89 -10.54 -26.95
N GLY A 444 -64.30 -11.78 -26.68
CA GLY A 444 -65.12 -12.10 -25.51
C GLY A 444 -64.32 -12.02 -24.20
N ASN A 445 -64.93 -11.56 -23.11
CA ASN A 445 -64.34 -11.71 -21.78
C ASN A 445 -64.11 -13.20 -21.48
N LEU A 446 -62.97 -13.57 -20.89
CA LEU A 446 -62.53 -14.96 -20.63
C LEU A 446 -62.38 -15.83 -21.90
N SER A 447 -62.32 -15.24 -23.10
CA SER A 447 -62.24 -16.00 -24.35
C SER A 447 -60.83 -16.49 -24.71
N VAL A 448 -60.76 -17.53 -25.53
CA VAL A 448 -59.51 -18.09 -26.09
C VAL A 448 -59.65 -18.17 -27.60
N ALA A 449 -58.68 -17.66 -28.37
CA ALA A 449 -58.64 -17.82 -29.82
C ALA A 449 -57.22 -18.19 -30.29
N MET A 450 -57.03 -19.42 -30.77
CA MET A 450 -55.74 -19.94 -31.18
C MET A 450 -55.81 -20.54 -32.58
N GLY A 451 -54.91 -20.13 -33.47
CA GLY A 451 -54.90 -20.48 -34.89
C GLY A 451 -54.98 -19.26 -35.80
N ALA A 452 -54.62 -19.44 -37.08
CA ALA A 452 -54.72 -18.35 -38.06
C ALA A 452 -56.20 -18.04 -38.35
N VAL A 453 -56.60 -16.76 -38.25
CA VAL A 453 -57.99 -16.30 -38.40
C VAL A 453 -58.98 -17.02 -37.46
N SER A 454 -58.55 -17.41 -36.26
CA SER A 454 -59.46 -17.94 -35.22
C SER A 454 -60.18 -16.78 -34.51
N GLU A 455 -61.50 -16.83 -34.36
CA GLU A 455 -62.31 -15.80 -33.71
C GLU A 455 -63.08 -16.36 -32.50
N ALA A 456 -62.95 -15.74 -31.34
CA ALA A 456 -63.78 -15.97 -30.15
C ALA A 456 -64.36 -14.63 -29.67
N SER A 457 -65.45 -14.21 -30.30
CA SER A 457 -66.14 -12.94 -30.02
C SER A 457 -67.18 -13.04 -28.89
N GLY A 458 -67.65 -14.25 -28.58
CA GLY A 458 -68.56 -14.50 -27.45
C GLY A 458 -67.85 -14.56 -26.08
N PRO A 459 -68.45 -14.03 -24.98
CA PRO A 459 -67.91 -14.19 -23.63
C PRO A 459 -67.78 -15.66 -23.22
N GLY A 460 -66.64 -16.05 -22.67
CA GLY A 460 -66.25 -17.44 -22.40
C GLY A 460 -65.92 -18.26 -23.66
N GLY A 461 -66.00 -17.66 -24.84
CA GLY A 461 -65.84 -18.35 -26.13
C GLY A 461 -64.43 -18.91 -26.32
N THR A 462 -64.33 -20.12 -26.85
CA THR A 462 -63.05 -20.82 -27.09
C THR A 462 -62.97 -21.25 -28.55
N ALA A 463 -62.01 -20.74 -29.31
CA ALA A 463 -61.72 -21.06 -30.70
C ALA A 463 -60.30 -21.64 -30.82
N LEU A 464 -60.15 -22.88 -31.30
CA LEU A 464 -58.90 -23.64 -31.33
C LEU A 464 -58.74 -24.32 -32.71
N GLY A 465 -58.23 -23.56 -33.68
CA GLY A 465 -57.97 -24.02 -35.04
C GLY A 465 -57.95 -22.87 -36.04
N ALA A 466 -57.31 -23.07 -37.19
CA ALA A 466 -57.35 -22.07 -38.25
C ALA A 466 -58.78 -21.90 -38.80
N ASN A 467 -59.23 -20.66 -38.96
CA ASN A 467 -60.59 -20.28 -39.35
C ASN A 467 -61.70 -20.83 -38.41
N SER A 468 -61.38 -21.12 -37.14
CA SER A 468 -62.39 -21.52 -36.14
C SER A 468 -63.11 -20.30 -35.56
N THR A 469 -64.43 -20.37 -35.36
CA THR A 469 -65.25 -19.25 -34.88
C THR A 469 -66.17 -19.66 -33.72
N ALA A 470 -66.06 -18.95 -32.61
CA ALA A 470 -66.92 -19.05 -31.42
C ALA A 470 -67.61 -17.70 -31.18
N ALA A 471 -68.74 -17.48 -31.87
CA ALA A 471 -69.36 -16.15 -32.01
C ALA A 471 -70.26 -15.72 -30.82
N SER A 472 -70.68 -16.67 -30.00
CA SER A 472 -71.70 -16.46 -28.94
C SER A 472 -71.19 -16.82 -27.55
N GLU A 473 -71.87 -16.34 -26.52
CA GLU A 473 -71.56 -16.66 -25.11
C GLU A 473 -71.44 -18.18 -24.89
N GLY A 474 -70.41 -18.63 -24.18
CA GLY A 474 -70.14 -20.05 -23.89
C GLY A 474 -69.64 -20.91 -25.07
N ALA A 475 -69.56 -20.36 -26.28
CA ALA A 475 -69.27 -21.11 -27.51
C ALA A 475 -67.89 -21.79 -27.54
N THR A 476 -67.78 -23.07 -27.89
CA THR A 476 -66.50 -23.80 -27.97
C THR A 476 -66.26 -24.43 -29.36
N ALA A 477 -65.47 -23.79 -30.22
CA ALA A 477 -65.06 -24.24 -31.54
C ALA A 477 -63.62 -24.82 -31.54
N VAL A 478 -63.42 -26.06 -31.97
CA VAL A 478 -62.10 -26.74 -31.96
C VAL A 478 -61.90 -27.52 -33.26
N GLY A 479 -61.02 -27.04 -34.13
CA GLY A 479 -60.73 -27.67 -35.43
C GLY A 479 -60.62 -26.65 -36.57
N TYR A 480 -60.10 -27.10 -37.73
CA TYR A 480 -60.07 -26.26 -38.93
C TYR A 480 -61.50 -25.95 -39.38
N ALA A 481 -61.84 -24.67 -39.56
CA ALA A 481 -63.17 -24.21 -39.93
C ALA A 481 -64.32 -24.72 -39.00
N ALA A 482 -64.04 -24.99 -37.73
CA ALA A 482 -65.08 -25.29 -36.74
C ALA A 482 -65.87 -24.02 -36.42
N TYR A 483 -67.20 -24.08 -36.45
CA TYR A 483 -68.10 -22.92 -36.30
C TYR A 483 -69.13 -23.14 -35.19
N VAL A 484 -69.21 -22.19 -34.26
CA VAL A 484 -70.29 -22.09 -33.27
C VAL A 484 -70.95 -20.72 -33.40
N GLY A 485 -72.19 -20.71 -33.90
CA GLY A 485 -73.05 -19.54 -33.95
C GLY A 485 -73.98 -19.44 -32.73
N GLY A 486 -74.39 -20.58 -32.17
CA GLY A 486 -75.30 -20.65 -31.03
C GLY A 486 -74.66 -20.29 -29.69
N LYS A 487 -75.46 -19.67 -28.79
CA LYS A 487 -75.10 -19.57 -27.37
C LYS A 487 -74.95 -20.97 -26.75
N ASP A 488 -73.94 -21.13 -25.92
CA ASP A 488 -73.56 -22.36 -25.19
C ASP A 488 -73.34 -23.59 -26.12
N GLY A 489 -73.05 -23.34 -27.40
CA GLY A 489 -72.77 -24.39 -28.39
C GLY A 489 -71.33 -24.90 -28.36
N THR A 490 -71.09 -26.10 -28.86
CA THR A 490 -69.75 -26.73 -28.92
C THR A 490 -69.56 -27.44 -30.26
N ALA A 491 -68.58 -27.03 -31.07
CA ALA A 491 -68.22 -27.65 -32.34
C ALA A 491 -66.77 -28.18 -32.28
N ILE A 492 -66.53 -29.48 -32.46
CA ILE A 492 -65.20 -30.10 -32.35
C ILE A 492 -64.94 -30.99 -33.58
N GLY A 493 -64.20 -30.49 -34.57
CA GLY A 493 -63.84 -31.21 -35.79
C GLY A 493 -63.55 -30.28 -36.98
N HIS A 494 -63.05 -30.85 -38.08
CA HIS A 494 -62.92 -30.12 -39.33
C HIS A 494 -64.31 -29.81 -39.91
N GLY A 495 -64.65 -28.53 -40.06
CA GLY A 495 -65.96 -28.11 -40.58
C GLY A 495 -67.15 -28.52 -39.71
N ALA A 496 -66.93 -28.73 -38.40
CA ALA A 496 -68.02 -28.97 -37.45
C ALA A 496 -68.83 -27.68 -37.24
N ALA A 497 -70.16 -27.76 -37.28
CA ALA A 497 -71.06 -26.62 -37.12
C ALA A 497 -72.07 -26.84 -35.97
N ALA A 498 -72.09 -25.87 -35.05
CA ALA A 498 -73.05 -25.68 -33.96
C ALA A 498 -73.71 -24.30 -34.14
N SER A 499 -74.52 -24.20 -35.18
CA SER A 499 -75.16 -23.00 -35.70
C SER A 499 -76.25 -22.47 -34.76
N PHE A 500 -76.93 -23.37 -34.05
CA PHE A 500 -78.06 -23.10 -33.16
C PHE A 500 -77.66 -23.24 -31.68
N ALA A 501 -78.40 -22.58 -30.79
CA ALA A 501 -78.10 -22.58 -29.35
C ALA A 501 -78.16 -23.98 -28.71
N GLU A 502 -77.34 -24.20 -27.69
CA GLU A 502 -77.26 -25.44 -26.88
C GLU A 502 -76.90 -26.70 -27.68
N THR A 503 -76.26 -26.57 -28.85
CA THR A 503 -75.88 -27.70 -29.72
C THR A 503 -74.45 -28.18 -29.51
N VAL A 504 -74.21 -29.49 -29.62
CA VAL A 504 -72.89 -30.13 -29.46
C VAL A 504 -72.58 -30.95 -30.72
N ALA A 505 -71.71 -30.46 -31.59
CA ALA A 505 -71.34 -31.04 -32.89
C ALA A 505 -69.87 -31.50 -32.91
N ILE A 506 -69.62 -32.80 -32.70
CA ILE A 506 -68.27 -33.37 -32.60
C ILE A 506 -68.02 -34.30 -33.80
N GLY A 507 -67.24 -33.86 -34.79
CA GLY A 507 -66.86 -34.66 -35.96
C GLY A 507 -66.58 -33.83 -37.22
N HIS A 508 -66.06 -34.50 -38.27
CA HIS A 508 -65.80 -33.87 -39.57
C HIS A 508 -67.12 -33.64 -40.33
N ASP A 509 -67.35 -32.42 -40.83
CA ASP A 509 -68.61 -31.96 -41.48
C ASP A 509 -69.90 -32.20 -40.67
N THR A 510 -69.82 -32.34 -39.33
CA THR A 510 -70.99 -32.51 -38.46
C THR A 510 -71.81 -31.21 -38.45
N GLN A 511 -73.13 -31.30 -38.68
CA GLN A 511 -74.00 -30.14 -38.89
C GLN A 511 -75.31 -30.28 -38.13
N ASP A 512 -75.68 -29.24 -37.40
CA ASP A 512 -76.96 -29.11 -36.73
C ASP A 512 -78.06 -28.55 -37.63
N SER A 513 -79.30 -29.04 -37.49
CA SER A 513 -80.47 -28.50 -38.19
C SER A 513 -81.40 -27.69 -37.27
N ALA A 514 -81.19 -27.71 -35.95
CA ALA A 514 -81.95 -26.96 -34.95
C ALA A 514 -81.27 -26.96 -33.55
N ILE A 515 -81.82 -26.15 -32.65
CA ILE A 515 -81.40 -25.98 -31.23
C ILE A 515 -81.35 -27.28 -30.42
N ASN A 516 -80.54 -27.26 -29.36
CA ASN A 516 -80.46 -28.28 -28.31
C ASN A 516 -80.30 -29.70 -28.87
N SER A 517 -79.21 -29.96 -29.58
CA SER A 517 -78.96 -31.28 -30.21
C SER A 517 -77.52 -31.77 -30.00
N VAL A 518 -77.35 -33.09 -29.82
CA VAL A 518 -76.06 -33.72 -29.48
C VAL A 518 -75.62 -34.66 -30.60
N LEU A 519 -74.67 -34.21 -31.41
CA LEU A 519 -74.28 -34.80 -32.70
C LEU A 519 -72.80 -35.20 -32.63
N VAL A 520 -72.50 -36.49 -32.54
CA VAL A 520 -71.15 -37.00 -32.25
C VAL A 520 -70.77 -38.08 -33.26
N GLY A 521 -69.94 -37.72 -34.21
CA GLY A 521 -69.51 -38.53 -35.36
C GLY A 521 -69.49 -37.69 -36.62
N ALA A 522 -68.53 -37.94 -37.52
CA ALA A 522 -68.43 -37.18 -38.77
C ALA A 522 -69.72 -37.28 -39.59
N ARG A 523 -70.21 -36.15 -40.10
CA ARG A 523 -71.48 -35.99 -40.83
C ARG A 523 -72.73 -36.46 -40.07
N ALA A 524 -72.69 -36.45 -38.74
CA ALA A 524 -73.89 -36.57 -37.94
C ALA A 524 -74.78 -35.31 -38.10
N ASN A 525 -76.11 -35.49 -38.01
CA ASN A 525 -77.10 -34.42 -38.09
C ASN A 525 -78.34 -34.80 -37.25
N GLY A 526 -79.03 -33.80 -36.70
CA GLY A 526 -80.24 -33.98 -35.90
C GLY A 526 -81.21 -32.79 -35.98
N ALA A 527 -82.48 -33.08 -35.72
CA ALA A 527 -83.55 -32.10 -35.50
C ALA A 527 -83.49 -31.53 -34.07
N ALA A 528 -84.46 -30.69 -33.69
CA ALA A 528 -84.50 -30.08 -32.36
C ALA A 528 -84.59 -31.14 -31.25
N ASN A 529 -83.94 -30.90 -30.12
CA ASN A 529 -83.93 -31.79 -28.94
C ASN A 529 -83.37 -33.21 -29.21
N SER A 530 -82.64 -33.44 -30.29
CA SER A 530 -82.26 -34.78 -30.77
C SER A 530 -80.80 -35.18 -30.44
N THR A 531 -80.49 -36.47 -30.53
CA THR A 531 -79.13 -37.00 -30.30
C THR A 531 -78.71 -37.95 -31.43
N ALA A 532 -77.57 -37.71 -32.08
CA ALA A 532 -77.03 -38.53 -33.16
C ALA A 532 -75.57 -38.94 -32.88
N LEU A 533 -75.35 -40.15 -32.35
CA LEU A 533 -74.05 -40.66 -31.89
C LEU A 533 -73.51 -41.75 -32.83
N GLY A 534 -72.79 -41.35 -33.88
CA GLY A 534 -72.06 -42.22 -34.80
C GLY A 534 -71.68 -41.54 -36.12
N TYR A 535 -70.69 -42.09 -36.84
CA TYR A 535 -70.36 -41.68 -38.22
C TYR A 535 -71.60 -41.72 -39.10
N GLN A 536 -72.03 -40.59 -39.68
CA GLN A 536 -73.28 -40.43 -40.43
C GLN A 536 -74.58 -40.82 -39.66
N ALA A 537 -74.62 -40.72 -38.33
CA ALA A 537 -75.86 -40.89 -37.58
C ALA A 537 -76.83 -39.72 -37.85
N LYS A 538 -78.14 -40.00 -38.03
CA LYS A 538 -79.16 -38.99 -38.36
C LYS A 538 -80.41 -39.10 -37.49
N ALA A 539 -80.57 -38.15 -36.57
CA ALA A 539 -81.71 -38.01 -35.67
C ALA A 539 -82.68 -36.91 -36.18
N VAL A 540 -83.13 -37.05 -37.44
CA VAL A 540 -83.72 -35.96 -38.23
C VAL A 540 -85.21 -36.16 -38.58
N ALA A 541 -85.84 -37.27 -38.18
CA ALA A 541 -87.22 -37.56 -38.58
C ALA A 541 -88.26 -36.84 -37.69
N ASN A 542 -88.02 -36.80 -36.39
CA ASN A 542 -88.91 -36.21 -35.38
C ASN A 542 -88.11 -35.33 -34.39
N VAL A 543 -88.80 -34.42 -33.69
CA VAL A 543 -88.22 -33.67 -32.56
C VAL A 543 -88.01 -34.63 -31.38
N GLY A 544 -86.84 -34.59 -30.73
CA GLY A 544 -86.53 -35.50 -29.61
C GLY A 544 -86.04 -36.90 -30.01
N ASP A 545 -85.65 -37.09 -31.26
CA ASP A 545 -85.16 -38.37 -31.80
C ASP A 545 -83.75 -38.76 -31.29
N VAL A 546 -83.46 -40.06 -31.24
CA VAL A 546 -82.11 -40.57 -30.91
C VAL A 546 -81.62 -41.57 -31.95
N ALA A 547 -80.53 -41.26 -32.66
CA ALA A 547 -79.82 -42.15 -33.56
C ALA A 547 -78.50 -42.62 -32.93
N LEU A 548 -78.37 -43.92 -32.63
CA LEU A 548 -77.23 -44.49 -31.92
C LEU A 548 -76.48 -45.50 -32.80
N GLY A 549 -75.18 -45.26 -33.02
CA GLY A 549 -74.31 -46.08 -33.86
C GLY A 549 -74.07 -45.53 -35.27
N ALA A 550 -73.03 -46.03 -35.94
CA ALA A 550 -72.64 -45.56 -37.26
C ALA A 550 -73.72 -45.80 -38.32
N ASN A 551 -74.00 -44.78 -39.12
CA ASN A 551 -75.04 -44.70 -40.14
C ASN A 551 -76.46 -44.92 -39.60
N SER A 552 -76.70 -44.91 -38.28
CA SER A 552 -78.05 -45.09 -37.73
C SER A 552 -78.95 -43.93 -38.12
N VAL A 553 -80.17 -44.22 -38.56
CA VAL A 553 -81.14 -43.20 -39.01
C VAL A 553 -82.46 -43.45 -38.29
N THR A 554 -83.05 -42.39 -37.76
CA THR A 554 -84.41 -42.39 -37.20
C THR A 554 -85.46 -42.30 -38.30
N ALA A 555 -86.66 -42.78 -38.01
CA ALA A 555 -87.79 -42.82 -38.93
C ALA A 555 -89.04 -42.27 -38.24
N ALA A 556 -90.15 -42.16 -38.96
CA ALA A 556 -91.45 -41.87 -38.36
C ALA A 556 -91.78 -42.90 -37.27
N VAL A 557 -92.36 -42.44 -36.16
CA VAL A 557 -92.63 -43.28 -34.98
C VAL A 557 -93.69 -44.34 -35.27
N VAL A 558 -93.47 -45.58 -34.78
CA VAL A 558 -94.35 -46.73 -35.03
C VAL A 558 -95.03 -47.17 -33.73
N ASN A 559 -96.22 -46.63 -33.47
CA ASN A 559 -97.03 -46.95 -32.29
C ASN A 559 -97.78 -48.28 -32.47
N THR A 560 -97.41 -49.31 -31.71
CA THR A 560 -97.99 -50.67 -31.80
C THR A 560 -98.98 -50.93 -30.66
N ALA A 561 -100.27 -50.92 -30.95
CA ALA A 561 -101.32 -50.95 -29.93
C ALA A 561 -101.54 -52.29 -29.21
N GLY A 562 -101.01 -53.41 -29.72
CA GLY A 562 -101.20 -54.72 -29.11
C GLY A 562 -100.88 -55.89 -30.02
N THR A 563 -101.19 -57.10 -29.55
CA THR A 563 -101.09 -58.36 -30.30
C THR A 563 -102.15 -59.36 -29.84
N THR A 564 -102.36 -60.47 -30.58
CA THR A 564 -103.32 -61.52 -30.20
C THR A 564 -102.60 -62.86 -30.04
N ILE A 565 -102.49 -63.35 -28.81
CA ILE A 565 -101.85 -64.64 -28.52
C ILE A 565 -102.94 -65.68 -28.30
N ARG A 566 -102.94 -66.72 -29.15
CA ARG A 566 -103.90 -67.86 -29.13
C ARG A 566 -105.39 -67.44 -29.10
N GLY A 567 -105.72 -66.29 -29.71
CA GLY A 567 -107.08 -65.73 -29.78
C GLY A 567 -107.44 -64.73 -28.68
N THR A 568 -106.61 -64.57 -27.65
CA THR A 568 -106.78 -63.51 -26.64
C THR A 568 -106.05 -62.24 -27.07
N PRO A 569 -106.73 -61.09 -27.22
CA PRO A 569 -106.08 -59.82 -27.50
C PRO A 569 -105.40 -59.25 -26.25
N TYR A 570 -104.17 -58.79 -26.42
CA TYR A 570 -103.37 -58.09 -25.41
C TYR A 570 -103.07 -56.68 -25.94
N VAL A 571 -103.46 -55.66 -25.18
CA VAL A 571 -103.14 -54.26 -25.46
C VAL A 571 -101.74 -53.95 -24.91
N PHE A 572 -100.96 -53.15 -25.62
CA PHE A 572 -99.64 -52.67 -25.18
C PHE A 572 -99.71 -51.21 -24.72
N ALA A 573 -98.80 -50.82 -23.82
CA ALA A 573 -98.67 -49.45 -23.34
C ALA A 573 -97.78 -48.59 -24.26
N GLY A 574 -97.93 -47.26 -24.19
CA GLY A 574 -97.07 -46.31 -24.94
C GLY A 574 -97.42 -46.18 -26.42
N THR A 575 -98.70 -46.03 -26.75
CA THR A 575 -99.20 -45.94 -28.14
C THR A 575 -99.22 -44.51 -28.70
N ASP A 576 -98.62 -43.57 -27.98
CA ASP A 576 -98.64 -42.12 -28.19
C ASP A 576 -97.23 -41.52 -28.29
N ALA A 577 -96.21 -42.35 -28.57
CA ALA A 577 -94.82 -41.90 -28.68
C ALA A 577 -94.63 -40.88 -29.80
N THR A 578 -93.84 -39.83 -29.51
CA THR A 578 -93.61 -38.65 -30.36
C THR A 578 -92.22 -38.59 -30.98
N SER A 579 -91.27 -39.40 -30.49
CA SER A 579 -89.93 -39.59 -31.08
C SER A 579 -89.50 -41.06 -30.98
N THR A 580 -88.35 -41.43 -31.56
CA THR A 580 -87.85 -42.81 -31.56
C THR A 580 -86.34 -42.94 -31.31
N VAL A 581 -85.94 -44.07 -30.73
CA VAL A 581 -84.53 -44.47 -30.53
C VAL A 581 -84.16 -45.51 -31.58
N SER A 582 -83.38 -45.11 -32.59
CA SER A 582 -82.89 -45.99 -33.66
C SER A 582 -81.43 -46.38 -33.44
N VAL A 583 -81.19 -47.68 -33.30
CA VAL A 583 -79.83 -48.26 -33.22
C VAL A 583 -79.26 -48.68 -34.58
N GLY A 584 -79.92 -48.33 -35.70
CA GLY A 584 -79.55 -48.84 -37.02
C GLY A 584 -80.27 -48.20 -38.19
N THR A 585 -80.38 -48.93 -39.31
CA THR A 585 -81.21 -48.55 -40.47
C THR A 585 -82.14 -49.69 -40.84
N GLY A 586 -83.45 -49.46 -40.71
CA GLY A 586 -84.50 -50.46 -40.95
C GLY A 586 -84.69 -50.89 -42.42
N ALA A 587 -83.73 -50.59 -43.30
CA ALA A 587 -83.80 -50.81 -44.75
C ALA A 587 -82.62 -51.65 -45.30
N ALA A 588 -81.69 -52.10 -44.46
CA ALA A 588 -80.52 -52.88 -44.89
C ALA A 588 -80.33 -54.15 -44.07
N VAL A 589 -80.05 -55.27 -44.75
CA VAL A 589 -79.75 -56.58 -44.11
C VAL A 589 -78.51 -56.50 -43.19
N ASN A 590 -77.63 -55.52 -43.43
CA ASN A 590 -76.43 -55.22 -42.63
C ASN A 590 -76.62 -53.99 -41.72
N GLY A 591 -77.85 -53.51 -41.52
CA GLY A 591 -78.16 -52.24 -40.84
C GLY A 591 -78.72 -52.38 -39.41
N VAL A 592 -79.03 -53.59 -38.94
CA VAL A 592 -79.63 -53.85 -37.61
C VAL A 592 -78.54 -54.07 -36.56
N ARG A 593 -78.80 -53.72 -35.29
CA ARG A 593 -77.87 -53.93 -34.17
C ARG A 593 -78.54 -54.60 -32.97
N THR A 594 -77.76 -55.40 -32.26
CA THR A 594 -78.11 -55.94 -30.94
C THR A 594 -78.04 -54.86 -29.88
N VAL A 595 -79.08 -54.70 -29.07
CA VAL A 595 -79.06 -53.83 -27.88
C VAL A 595 -78.72 -54.69 -26.66
N THR A 596 -77.48 -54.60 -26.20
CA THR A 596 -76.96 -55.32 -25.02
C THR A 596 -77.00 -54.43 -23.77
N ASN A 597 -76.83 -55.02 -22.59
CA ASN A 597 -76.76 -54.31 -21.29
C ASN A 597 -78.00 -53.48 -20.92
N VAL A 598 -79.15 -53.74 -21.54
CA VAL A 598 -80.46 -53.21 -21.12
C VAL A 598 -80.78 -53.73 -19.70
N ALA A 599 -81.31 -52.88 -18.83
CA ALA A 599 -81.74 -53.24 -17.48
C ALA A 599 -83.05 -54.04 -17.48
N ALA A 600 -83.43 -54.61 -16.32
CA ALA A 600 -84.65 -55.40 -16.19
C ALA A 600 -85.92 -54.51 -16.16
N GLY A 601 -86.54 -54.27 -17.31
CA GLY A 601 -87.77 -53.48 -17.48
C GLY A 601 -89.01 -54.10 -16.84
N ARG A 602 -89.81 -53.31 -16.12
CA ARG A 602 -90.95 -53.76 -15.31
C ARG A 602 -91.90 -54.68 -16.10
N ILE A 603 -92.21 -55.86 -15.56
CA ILE A 603 -93.08 -56.83 -16.24
C ILE A 603 -94.54 -56.60 -15.79
N SER A 604 -95.22 -55.66 -16.44
CA SER A 604 -96.64 -55.35 -16.18
C SER A 604 -97.35 -54.85 -17.44
N GLY A 605 -98.69 -54.94 -17.47
CA GLY A 605 -99.51 -54.51 -18.62
C GLY A 605 -99.54 -53.00 -18.89
N THR A 606 -98.90 -52.19 -18.04
CA THR A 606 -98.72 -50.73 -18.21
C THR A 606 -97.26 -50.33 -18.48
N SER A 607 -96.36 -51.31 -18.63
CA SER A 607 -94.94 -51.03 -18.82
C SER A 607 -94.59 -50.70 -20.27
N THR A 608 -93.74 -49.69 -20.43
CA THR A 608 -93.08 -49.31 -21.68
C THR A 608 -91.58 -49.60 -21.65
N ASP A 609 -91.10 -50.30 -20.61
CA ASP A 609 -89.68 -50.59 -20.44
C ASP A 609 -89.21 -51.67 -21.43
N ALA A 610 -87.99 -51.52 -21.95
CA ALA A 610 -87.37 -52.54 -22.80
C ALA A 610 -87.06 -53.82 -21.99
N ILE A 611 -87.78 -54.91 -22.28
CA ILE A 611 -87.54 -56.22 -21.66
C ILE A 611 -86.19 -56.76 -22.13
N ASN A 612 -85.27 -57.00 -21.19
CA ASN A 612 -83.93 -57.42 -21.51
C ASN A 612 -83.80 -58.95 -21.65
N GLY A 613 -82.63 -59.39 -22.15
CA GLY A 613 -82.31 -60.81 -22.27
C GLY A 613 -82.35 -61.56 -20.93
N SER A 614 -82.00 -60.93 -19.80
CA SER A 614 -82.02 -61.60 -18.49
C SER A 614 -83.42 -61.78 -17.90
N GLN A 615 -84.43 -61.04 -18.37
CA GLN A 615 -85.82 -61.18 -17.96
C GLN A 615 -86.59 -62.17 -18.81
N LEU A 616 -86.36 -62.16 -20.12
CA LEU A 616 -86.79 -63.25 -20.99
C LEU A 616 -86.11 -64.56 -20.58
N TYR A 617 -84.83 -64.48 -20.16
CA TYR A 617 -84.19 -65.60 -19.48
C TYR A 617 -84.87 -65.89 -18.13
N ALA A 618 -85.17 -64.92 -17.26
CA ALA A 618 -85.81 -65.19 -15.97
C ALA A 618 -87.21 -65.83 -16.08
N THR A 619 -88.03 -65.51 -17.08
CA THR A 619 -89.27 -66.26 -17.33
C THR A 619 -88.98 -67.66 -17.87
N ASN A 620 -88.04 -67.81 -18.81
CA ASN A 620 -87.61 -69.13 -19.30
C ASN A 620 -86.89 -69.98 -18.23
N ASP A 621 -86.25 -69.35 -17.25
CA ASP A 621 -85.46 -69.94 -16.18
C ASP A 621 -86.30 -70.19 -14.92
N ALA A 622 -87.40 -69.45 -14.71
CA ALA A 622 -88.49 -69.89 -13.86
C ALA A 622 -89.18 -71.14 -14.44
N ILE A 623 -89.40 -71.17 -15.76
CA ILE A 623 -89.95 -72.34 -16.48
C ILE A 623 -88.97 -73.53 -16.40
N ASN A 624 -87.66 -73.31 -16.57
CA ASN A 624 -86.64 -74.37 -16.48
C ASN A 624 -86.32 -74.79 -15.04
N ASN A 625 -86.26 -73.89 -14.07
CA ASN A 625 -86.05 -74.28 -12.66
C ASN A 625 -87.27 -74.99 -12.05
N LEU A 626 -88.48 -74.71 -12.53
CA LEU A 626 -89.64 -75.56 -12.22
C LEU A 626 -89.46 -77.01 -12.73
N SER A 627 -88.64 -77.20 -13.77
CA SER A 627 -88.26 -78.51 -14.32
C SER A 627 -87.07 -79.16 -13.58
N THR A 628 -86.08 -78.38 -13.11
CA THR A 628 -84.80 -78.90 -12.58
C THR A 628 -84.61 -78.78 -11.06
N THR A 629 -85.15 -77.75 -10.39
CA THR A 629 -85.02 -77.58 -8.93
C THR A 629 -85.76 -78.67 -8.14
N VAL A 630 -86.67 -79.39 -8.79
CA VAL A 630 -87.36 -80.57 -8.26
C VAL A 630 -86.42 -81.78 -8.09
N ALA A 631 -85.25 -81.81 -8.74
CA ALA A 631 -84.57 -83.06 -9.07
C ALA A 631 -83.20 -83.34 -8.41
N ALA A 632 -82.50 -82.36 -7.82
CA ALA A 632 -81.04 -82.49 -7.57
C ALA A 632 -80.50 -81.80 -6.29
N ASN A 633 -79.22 -81.39 -6.33
CA ASN A 633 -78.31 -81.38 -5.19
C ASN A 633 -77.73 -79.99 -4.85
N LYS A 634 -77.55 -79.70 -3.55
CA LYS A 634 -77.01 -78.43 -3.02
C LYS A 634 -75.62 -78.60 -2.40
N THR A 635 -74.57 -78.00 -2.99
CA THR A 635 -73.23 -77.87 -2.34
C THR A 635 -72.49 -76.56 -2.64
N LYS A 636 -73.26 -75.47 -2.82
CA LYS A 636 -73.04 -74.04 -2.49
C LYS A 636 -71.64 -73.37 -2.40
N TYR A 637 -70.54 -74.01 -1.99
CA TYR A 637 -69.27 -73.35 -1.63
C TYR A 637 -68.04 -73.88 -2.38
N TYR A 638 -68.15 -73.71 -3.71
CA TYR A 638 -67.08 -73.64 -4.70
C TYR A 638 -66.56 -74.95 -5.33
N SER A 639 -66.26 -74.79 -6.61
CA SER A 639 -65.74 -75.79 -7.52
C SER A 639 -64.49 -75.26 -8.20
N VAL A 640 -63.48 -76.10 -8.39
CA VAL A 640 -62.29 -75.80 -9.21
C VAL A 640 -62.08 -76.90 -10.23
N GLN A 641 -61.97 -76.54 -11.51
CA GLN A 641 -61.40 -77.45 -12.51
C GLN A 641 -59.88 -77.44 -12.35
N GLY A 642 -59.29 -78.60 -12.09
CA GLY A 642 -57.84 -78.79 -12.10
C GLY A 642 -57.26 -78.77 -13.51
N VAL A 643 -55.94 -78.56 -13.61
CA VAL A 643 -55.21 -78.36 -14.87
C VAL A 643 -54.45 -79.61 -15.34
N SER A 644 -55.12 -80.77 -15.42
CA SER A 644 -54.83 -81.76 -16.47
C SER A 644 -55.90 -82.85 -16.68
N SER A 645 -56.14 -83.19 -17.95
CA SER A 645 -56.79 -84.43 -18.43
C SER A 645 -58.14 -84.89 -17.82
N GLY A 646 -59.14 -84.02 -17.86
CA GLY A 646 -60.39 -84.35 -18.59
C GLY A 646 -61.25 -85.53 -18.14
N VAL A 647 -61.81 -85.48 -16.93
CA VAL A 647 -63.17 -85.99 -16.66
C VAL A 647 -63.88 -85.08 -15.64
N GLY A 648 -65.18 -84.90 -15.81
CA GLY A 648 -65.97 -83.97 -15.00
C GLY A 648 -66.36 -84.54 -13.64
N SER A 649 -65.50 -84.37 -12.64
CA SER A 649 -65.83 -84.51 -11.22
C SER A 649 -65.26 -83.33 -10.44
N ASN A 650 -66.05 -82.71 -9.57
CA ASN A 650 -65.54 -81.69 -8.67
C ASN A 650 -64.65 -82.37 -7.62
N ALA A 651 -63.37 -82.02 -7.55
CA ALA A 651 -62.49 -82.53 -6.51
C ALA A 651 -62.90 -81.95 -5.15
N ASP A 652 -62.99 -82.80 -4.13
CA ASP A 652 -63.37 -82.36 -2.78
C ASP A 652 -62.29 -81.44 -2.17
N ASN A 653 -62.71 -80.33 -1.59
CA ASN A 653 -61.83 -79.27 -1.09
C ASN A 653 -61.38 -79.56 0.35
N ASP A 654 -60.68 -80.68 0.55
CA ASP A 654 -60.09 -81.06 1.84
C ASP A 654 -58.87 -80.19 2.24
N GLY A 655 -58.55 -79.15 1.45
CA GLY A 655 -57.42 -78.26 1.68
C GLY A 655 -57.62 -77.26 2.83
N ALA A 656 -58.87 -76.93 3.18
CA ALA A 656 -59.20 -75.99 4.26
C ALA A 656 -59.33 -76.75 5.60
N THR A 657 -58.20 -77.02 6.25
CA THR A 657 -58.12 -77.83 7.49
C THR A 657 -58.03 -77.01 8.76
N GLY A 658 -57.70 -75.72 8.69
CA GLY A 658 -57.74 -74.80 9.82
C GLY A 658 -59.15 -74.23 10.12
N LEU A 659 -59.39 -73.82 11.36
CA LEU A 659 -60.68 -73.26 11.80
C LEU A 659 -60.96 -71.93 11.08
N GLN A 660 -62.07 -71.83 10.35
CA GLN A 660 -62.41 -70.70 9.46
C GLN A 660 -61.38 -70.43 8.35
N ALA A 661 -60.55 -71.42 7.97
CA ALA A 661 -59.61 -71.29 6.88
C ALA A 661 -60.30 -71.31 5.50
N MET A 662 -59.63 -70.76 4.47
CA MET A 662 -60.09 -70.71 3.09
C MET A 662 -59.00 -71.23 2.14
N ALA A 663 -59.20 -72.44 1.61
CA ALA A 663 -58.39 -72.98 0.51
C ALA A 663 -59.16 -72.83 -0.82
N ALA A 664 -58.54 -72.24 -1.83
CA ALA A 664 -59.13 -72.05 -3.16
C ALA A 664 -58.07 -72.15 -4.29
N GLY A 665 -57.91 -73.35 -4.83
CA GLY A 665 -56.97 -73.66 -5.92
C GLY A 665 -56.66 -75.14 -5.96
N GLU A 666 -56.13 -75.64 -7.08
CA GLU A 666 -55.70 -77.03 -7.17
C GLU A 666 -54.54 -77.29 -6.19
N LYS A 667 -54.71 -78.28 -5.30
CA LYS A 667 -53.82 -78.56 -4.15
C LYS A 667 -53.55 -77.36 -3.23
N ALA A 668 -54.44 -76.37 -3.20
CA ALA A 668 -54.34 -75.30 -2.21
C ALA A 668 -54.55 -75.86 -0.80
N SER A 669 -53.75 -75.42 0.18
CA SER A 669 -53.75 -75.97 1.54
C SER A 669 -53.74 -74.84 2.57
N ALA A 670 -54.90 -74.57 3.17
CA ALA A 670 -55.08 -73.62 4.26
C ALA A 670 -55.23 -74.39 5.59
N GLY A 671 -54.09 -74.73 6.18
CA GLY A 671 -53.99 -75.60 7.37
C GLY A 671 -53.86 -74.88 8.71
N GLY A 672 -53.64 -73.56 8.72
CA GLY A 672 -53.69 -72.75 9.94
C GLY A 672 -55.10 -72.18 10.19
N ASP A 673 -55.46 -71.97 11.45
CA ASP A 673 -56.70 -71.28 11.80
C ASP A 673 -56.76 -69.89 11.16
N PHE A 674 -57.90 -69.50 10.60
CA PHE A 674 -58.13 -68.27 9.82
C PHE A 674 -57.20 -68.10 8.59
N ALA A 675 -56.48 -69.14 8.15
CA ALA A 675 -55.54 -69.04 7.04
C ALA A 675 -56.24 -68.96 5.68
N VAL A 676 -55.59 -68.29 4.72
CA VAL A 676 -56.09 -68.08 3.35
C VAL A 676 -55.05 -68.59 2.36
N ALA A 677 -55.34 -69.66 1.63
CA ALA A 677 -54.50 -70.22 0.58
C ALA A 677 -55.23 -70.14 -0.77
N MET A 678 -54.79 -69.25 -1.67
CA MET A 678 -55.44 -69.01 -2.97
C MET A 678 -54.44 -69.09 -4.13
N GLY A 679 -54.69 -70.03 -5.05
CA GLY A 679 -53.81 -70.34 -6.19
C GLY A 679 -53.36 -71.80 -6.21
N THR A 680 -52.87 -72.26 -7.37
CA THR A 680 -52.38 -73.64 -7.54
C THR A 680 -51.15 -73.89 -6.68
N GLU A 681 -51.21 -74.94 -5.86
CA GLU A 681 -50.19 -75.32 -4.87
C GLU A 681 -49.87 -74.21 -3.84
N ALA A 682 -50.79 -73.25 -3.64
CA ALA A 682 -50.68 -72.25 -2.58
C ALA A 682 -50.84 -72.90 -1.19
N LYS A 683 -49.94 -72.61 -0.26
CA LYS A 683 -49.91 -73.26 1.07
C LYS A 683 -49.83 -72.23 2.19
N ALA A 684 -50.90 -72.10 2.97
CA ALA A 684 -50.95 -71.30 4.19
C ALA A 684 -51.13 -72.24 5.40
N SER A 685 -50.02 -72.68 6.02
CA SER A 685 -50.07 -73.49 7.25
C SER A 685 -49.84 -72.69 8.53
N ALA A 686 -49.48 -71.40 8.44
CA ALA A 686 -49.44 -70.50 9.57
C ALA A 686 -50.87 -70.12 10.04
N ALA A 687 -51.11 -70.05 11.35
CA ALA A 687 -52.35 -69.47 11.87
C ALA A 687 -52.43 -67.97 11.52
N GLY A 688 -53.55 -67.52 10.97
CA GLY A 688 -53.72 -66.22 10.32
C GLY A 688 -52.89 -66.03 9.04
N GLY A 689 -52.32 -67.11 8.49
CA GLY A 689 -51.39 -67.05 7.36
C GLY A 689 -52.08 -66.80 6.02
N VAL A 690 -51.44 -66.05 5.14
CA VAL A 690 -52.01 -65.65 3.84
C VAL A 690 -51.04 -66.04 2.72
N ALA A 691 -51.38 -67.05 1.92
CA ALA A 691 -50.64 -67.47 0.73
C ALA A 691 -51.49 -67.20 -0.52
N ILE A 692 -51.12 -66.19 -1.33
CA ILE A 692 -51.89 -65.78 -2.51
C ILE A 692 -50.97 -65.73 -3.74
N GLY A 693 -51.14 -66.69 -4.64
CA GLY A 693 -50.33 -66.87 -5.84
C GLY A 693 -50.00 -68.34 -6.09
N SER A 694 -49.65 -68.70 -7.33
CA SER A 694 -49.22 -70.07 -7.63
C SER A 694 -47.91 -70.37 -6.91
N ASN A 695 -47.86 -71.51 -6.20
CA ASN A 695 -46.74 -71.91 -5.35
C ASN A 695 -46.33 -70.83 -4.31
N ALA A 696 -47.29 -70.02 -3.84
CA ALA A 696 -47.08 -69.12 -2.71
C ALA A 696 -47.13 -69.91 -1.39
N SER A 697 -46.18 -69.68 -0.48
CA SER A 697 -45.92 -70.54 0.68
C SER A 697 -45.81 -69.72 1.97
N ALA A 698 -46.90 -69.63 2.73
CA ALA A 698 -46.97 -69.02 4.06
C ALA A 698 -46.97 -70.12 5.15
N VAL A 699 -45.78 -70.62 5.45
CA VAL A 699 -45.58 -71.88 6.21
C VAL A 699 -45.06 -71.71 7.63
N GLY A 700 -44.86 -70.47 8.07
CA GLY A 700 -44.40 -70.13 9.41
C GLY A 700 -45.34 -70.52 10.56
N THR A 701 -44.94 -70.21 11.79
CA THR A 701 -45.69 -70.61 13.00
C THR A 701 -46.88 -69.70 13.33
N GLY A 702 -47.00 -68.54 12.69
CA GLY A 702 -48.15 -67.64 12.80
C GLY A 702 -47.96 -66.33 12.02
N GLY A 703 -49.04 -65.75 11.50
CA GLY A 703 -49.06 -64.43 10.83
C GLY A 703 -48.32 -64.32 9.49
N ALA A 704 -47.74 -65.42 8.97
CA ALA A 704 -46.92 -65.40 7.76
C ALA A 704 -47.74 -65.00 6.51
N THR A 705 -47.22 -64.09 5.68
CA THR A 705 -47.90 -63.56 4.49
C THR A 705 -47.02 -63.68 3.25
N ALA A 706 -47.40 -64.53 2.30
CA ALA A 706 -46.74 -64.73 1.01
C ALA A 706 -47.70 -64.35 -0.14
N VAL A 707 -47.41 -63.27 -0.85
CA VAL A 707 -48.22 -62.81 -1.99
C VAL A 707 -47.37 -62.60 -3.24
N GLY A 708 -47.64 -63.41 -4.27
CA GLY A 708 -46.89 -63.43 -5.53
C GLY A 708 -46.48 -64.85 -5.94
N TYR A 709 -46.20 -65.03 -7.23
CA TYR A 709 -45.76 -66.31 -7.77
C TYR A 709 -44.44 -66.77 -7.13
N GLY A 710 -44.44 -67.97 -6.55
CA GLY A 710 -43.26 -68.52 -5.86
C GLY A 710 -42.81 -67.72 -4.62
N SER A 711 -43.67 -66.88 -4.05
CA SER A 711 -43.36 -66.12 -2.83
C SER A 711 -43.34 -67.04 -1.60
N TRP A 712 -42.42 -66.80 -0.66
CA TRP A 712 -42.20 -67.66 0.50
C TRP A 712 -42.07 -66.86 1.80
N ALA A 713 -42.99 -67.07 2.73
CA ALA A 713 -43.00 -66.56 4.10
C ALA A 713 -42.85 -67.75 5.07
N GLY A 714 -41.62 -67.95 5.56
CA GLY A 714 -41.17 -69.22 6.16
C GLY A 714 -41.42 -69.37 7.65
N ASP A 715 -41.67 -68.28 8.38
CA ASP A 715 -41.58 -68.23 9.85
C ASP A 715 -42.58 -67.22 10.46
N PHE A 716 -42.63 -67.08 11.78
CA PHE A 716 -43.54 -66.16 12.49
C PHE A 716 -43.43 -64.72 11.96
N GLY A 717 -44.57 -64.06 11.70
CA GLY A 717 -44.62 -62.66 11.27
C GLY A 717 -44.02 -62.35 9.89
N SER A 718 -43.39 -63.32 9.23
CA SER A 718 -42.67 -63.11 7.95
C SER A 718 -43.61 -62.67 6.82
N THR A 719 -43.18 -61.71 6.00
CA THR A 719 -43.97 -61.12 4.92
C THR A 719 -43.15 -61.06 3.62
N ALA A 720 -43.54 -61.88 2.63
CA ALA A 720 -42.98 -61.88 1.28
C ALA A 720 -44.01 -61.34 0.27
N LEU A 721 -43.67 -60.25 -0.43
CA LEU A 721 -44.56 -59.58 -1.38
C LEU A 721 -43.86 -59.34 -2.72
N GLY A 722 -44.12 -60.19 -3.72
CA GLY A 722 -43.55 -60.08 -5.06
C GLY A 722 -43.26 -61.42 -5.74
N TYR A 723 -42.82 -61.36 -7.00
CA TYR A 723 -42.38 -62.54 -7.75
C TYR A 723 -41.06 -63.06 -7.17
N GLY A 724 -41.05 -64.31 -6.70
CA GLY A 724 -39.86 -64.91 -6.07
C GLY A 724 -39.37 -64.19 -4.80
N ALA A 725 -40.23 -63.45 -4.11
CA ALA A 725 -39.89 -62.82 -2.84
C ALA A 725 -39.74 -63.89 -1.73
N MET A 726 -38.65 -63.84 -0.97
CA MET A 726 -38.33 -64.80 0.08
C MET A 726 -38.08 -64.09 1.41
N ALA A 727 -38.96 -64.38 2.37
CA ALA A 727 -38.94 -63.99 3.77
C ALA A 727 -38.89 -65.28 4.60
N GLN A 728 -37.72 -65.93 4.62
CA GLN A 728 -37.47 -67.26 5.17
C GLN A 728 -37.48 -67.29 6.72
N PHE A 729 -37.19 -66.17 7.38
CA PHE A 729 -36.97 -66.10 8.85
C PHE A 729 -37.98 -65.19 9.58
N ALA A 730 -38.09 -65.33 10.90
CA ALA A 730 -39.07 -64.60 11.72
C ALA A 730 -39.00 -63.07 11.56
N ASP A 731 -40.18 -62.43 11.57
CA ASP A 731 -40.41 -60.97 11.50
C ASP A 731 -39.68 -60.26 10.33
N THR A 732 -39.37 -61.00 9.26
CA THR A 732 -38.76 -60.43 8.04
C THR A 732 -39.82 -59.85 7.10
N VAL A 733 -39.45 -58.79 6.37
CA VAL A 733 -40.32 -58.15 5.37
C VAL A 733 -39.55 -58.02 4.06
N ALA A 734 -39.86 -58.87 3.08
CA ALA A 734 -39.24 -58.91 1.75
C ALA A 734 -40.23 -58.46 0.67
N ILE A 735 -40.07 -57.24 0.15
CA ILE A 735 -40.99 -56.62 -0.82
C ILE A 735 -40.24 -56.28 -2.11
N GLY A 736 -40.51 -57.03 -3.18
CA GLY A 736 -39.91 -56.85 -4.50
C GLY A 736 -39.74 -58.15 -5.29
N HIS A 737 -39.14 -58.06 -6.48
CA HIS A 737 -38.81 -59.20 -7.34
C HIS A 737 -37.44 -59.77 -6.96
N ASP A 738 -37.33 -61.09 -6.77
CA ASP A 738 -36.12 -61.78 -6.26
C ASP A 738 -35.56 -61.15 -4.94
N THR A 739 -36.41 -60.56 -4.10
CA THR A 739 -35.98 -59.97 -2.81
C THR A 739 -35.81 -61.09 -1.79
N GLN A 740 -34.62 -61.25 -1.19
CA GLN A 740 -34.28 -62.42 -0.39
C GLN A 740 -33.58 -62.04 0.93
N ASP A 741 -34.14 -62.51 2.04
CA ASP A 741 -33.52 -62.43 3.36
C ASP A 741 -32.42 -63.48 3.58
N SER A 742 -31.59 -63.26 4.60
CA SER A 742 -30.53 -64.20 5.00
C SER A 742 -30.49 -64.48 6.49
N ALA A 743 -31.27 -63.76 7.31
CA ALA A 743 -31.65 -64.12 8.69
C ALA A 743 -32.78 -63.18 9.20
N ALA A 744 -33.29 -63.44 10.41
CA ALA A 744 -34.50 -62.84 11.01
C ALA A 744 -34.50 -61.30 11.18
N ASN A 745 -35.70 -60.73 11.34
CA ASN A 745 -35.98 -59.32 11.62
C ASN A 745 -35.42 -58.31 10.58
N SER A 746 -35.18 -58.74 9.34
CA SER A 746 -34.71 -57.87 8.25
C SER A 746 -35.83 -57.21 7.45
N VAL A 747 -35.69 -55.92 7.10
CA VAL A 747 -36.63 -55.17 6.24
C VAL A 747 -35.99 -54.86 4.89
N LEU A 748 -36.50 -55.47 3.82
CA LEU A 748 -35.91 -55.50 2.50
C LEU A 748 -36.94 -55.02 1.47
N VAL A 749 -36.75 -53.82 0.91
CA VAL A 749 -37.72 -53.19 -0.01
C VAL A 749 -37.02 -52.74 -1.29
N GLY A 750 -37.38 -53.37 -2.40
CA GLY A 750 -36.76 -53.20 -3.71
C GLY A 750 -36.43 -54.54 -4.34
N ALA A 751 -36.55 -54.63 -5.67
CA ALA A 751 -36.16 -55.84 -6.39
C ALA A 751 -34.67 -56.14 -6.17
N ARG A 752 -34.35 -57.42 -5.93
CA ARG A 752 -33.00 -57.93 -5.63
C ARG A 752 -32.33 -57.31 -4.41
N ALA A 753 -33.12 -56.67 -3.54
CA ALA A 753 -32.63 -56.29 -2.22
C ALA A 753 -32.41 -57.54 -1.35
N GLY A 754 -31.42 -57.49 -0.46
CA GLY A 754 -31.10 -58.59 0.43
C GLY A 754 -30.38 -58.14 1.70
N GLY A 755 -30.38 -58.96 2.74
CA GLY A 755 -29.75 -58.58 4.00
C GLY A 755 -29.70 -59.66 5.08
N ALA A 756 -28.79 -59.46 6.02
CA ALA A 756 -28.58 -60.32 7.19
C ALA A 756 -29.56 -59.99 8.33
N ALA A 757 -29.38 -60.61 9.50
CA ALA A 757 -30.26 -60.42 10.65
C ALA A 757 -30.33 -58.95 11.09
N ASN A 758 -31.52 -58.52 11.53
CA ASN A 758 -31.84 -57.16 11.98
C ASN A 758 -31.48 -56.05 10.97
N SER A 759 -31.26 -56.39 9.69
CA SER A 759 -30.76 -55.44 8.69
C SER A 759 -31.88 -54.72 7.95
N THR A 760 -31.57 -53.59 7.31
CA THR A 760 -32.55 -52.84 6.52
C THR A 760 -31.97 -52.43 5.17
N ALA A 761 -32.50 -52.97 4.07
CA ALA A 761 -32.06 -52.69 2.72
C ALA A 761 -33.19 -52.06 1.89
N LEU A 762 -33.03 -50.79 1.51
CA LEU A 762 -34.09 -49.99 0.87
C LEU A 762 -33.60 -49.44 -0.48
N GLY A 763 -33.91 -50.15 -1.55
CA GLY A 763 -33.56 -49.79 -2.93
C GLY A 763 -33.38 -51.00 -3.87
N TYR A 764 -33.47 -50.76 -5.17
CA TYR A 764 -33.12 -51.76 -6.20
C TYR A 764 -31.68 -52.25 -6.00
N GLU A 765 -31.46 -53.55 -5.88
CA GLU A 765 -30.15 -54.18 -5.59
C GLU A 765 -29.43 -53.64 -4.33
N ALA A 766 -30.17 -53.11 -3.34
CA ALA A 766 -29.61 -52.72 -2.05
C ALA A 766 -29.28 -53.95 -1.19
N LYS A 767 -28.06 -54.04 -0.62
CA LYS A 767 -27.59 -55.24 0.10
C LYS A 767 -27.00 -54.92 1.47
N ALA A 768 -27.73 -55.27 2.54
CA ALA A 768 -27.33 -55.06 3.93
C ALA A 768 -26.75 -56.35 4.54
N ASN A 769 -25.59 -56.79 4.02
CA ASN A 769 -25.02 -58.12 4.23
C ASN A 769 -24.43 -58.38 5.64
N VAL A 770 -24.38 -57.35 6.51
CA VAL A 770 -23.84 -57.46 7.87
C VAL A 770 -24.97 -57.37 8.90
N LEU A 771 -24.83 -58.11 10.02
CA LEU A 771 -25.74 -58.06 11.17
C LEU A 771 -26.02 -56.61 11.60
N ASN A 772 -27.30 -56.28 11.83
CA ASN A 772 -27.78 -54.92 12.19
C ASN A 772 -27.41 -53.80 11.18
N SER A 773 -26.96 -54.12 9.96
CA SER A 773 -26.53 -53.10 9.00
C SER A 773 -27.69 -52.49 8.22
N VAL A 774 -27.48 -51.30 7.67
CA VAL A 774 -28.48 -50.58 6.86
C VAL A 774 -27.88 -50.21 5.51
N ALA A 775 -28.58 -50.49 4.42
CA ALA A 775 -28.21 -50.13 3.06
C ALA A 775 -29.30 -49.27 2.41
N LEU A 776 -29.03 -47.99 2.19
CA LEU A 776 -30.02 -47.01 1.73
C LEU A 776 -29.74 -46.54 0.30
N GLY A 777 -30.72 -46.67 -0.58
CA GLY A 777 -30.65 -46.29 -1.99
C GLY A 777 -30.24 -47.45 -2.91
N ALA A 778 -30.57 -47.31 -4.20
CA ALA A 778 -30.31 -48.35 -5.19
C ALA A 778 -28.80 -48.65 -5.35
N GLY A 779 -28.43 -49.92 -5.44
CA GLY A 779 -27.06 -50.40 -5.54
C GLY A 779 -26.17 -50.09 -4.31
N SER A 780 -26.75 -49.68 -3.18
CA SER A 780 -26.01 -49.49 -1.93
C SER A 780 -25.71 -50.84 -1.27
N VAL A 781 -24.47 -51.03 -0.83
CA VAL A 781 -24.00 -52.27 -0.20
C VAL A 781 -23.38 -51.94 1.15
N SER A 782 -23.88 -52.58 2.21
CA SER A 782 -23.30 -52.58 3.55
C SER A 782 -22.74 -53.98 3.83
N ASP A 783 -21.53 -54.23 3.31
CA ASP A 783 -20.77 -55.48 3.38
C ASP A 783 -19.51 -55.39 4.26
N ARG A 784 -19.13 -54.17 4.66
CA ARG A 784 -17.96 -53.91 5.48
C ARG A 784 -18.21 -54.33 6.94
N ALA A 785 -17.40 -55.26 7.43
CA ALA A 785 -17.39 -55.63 8.85
C ALA A 785 -17.19 -54.40 9.75
N ILE A 786 -17.84 -54.40 10.91
CA ILE A 786 -17.77 -53.32 11.90
C ILE A 786 -16.31 -53.16 12.38
N ALA A 787 -15.83 -51.93 12.48
CA ALA A 787 -14.46 -51.64 12.92
C ALA A 787 -14.20 -52.11 14.37
N GLY A 788 -12.98 -52.55 14.65
CA GLY A 788 -12.60 -53.03 15.98
C GLY A 788 -12.58 -51.92 17.05
N THR A 789 -12.60 -52.31 18.32
CA THR A 789 -12.71 -51.40 19.49
C THR A 789 -11.60 -50.35 19.57
N SER A 790 -10.45 -50.62 18.97
CA SER A 790 -9.48 -49.58 18.58
C SER A 790 -8.64 -50.09 17.41
N GLY A 791 -8.01 -49.17 16.68
CA GLY A 791 -7.19 -49.48 15.52
C GLY A 791 -6.48 -48.25 14.95
N GLN A 792 -5.89 -48.40 13.77
CA GLN A 792 -5.22 -47.31 13.06
C GLN A 792 -5.69 -47.25 11.61
N ILE A 793 -5.95 -46.04 11.12
CA ILE A 793 -6.18 -45.76 9.70
C ILE A 793 -4.85 -45.26 9.13
N THR A 794 -4.31 -45.98 8.14
CA THR A 794 -3.08 -45.63 7.44
C THR A 794 -3.37 -44.65 6.31
N SER A 795 -3.01 -43.38 6.50
CA SER A 795 -2.72 -42.47 5.40
C SER A 795 -1.28 -42.73 4.92
N SER A 796 -0.95 -42.41 3.67
CA SER A 796 0.35 -42.76 3.06
C SER A 796 1.57 -42.10 3.73
N THR A 797 1.37 -41.10 4.59
CA THR A 797 2.42 -40.43 5.36
C THR A 797 2.11 -40.30 6.87
N ALA A 798 0.97 -40.80 7.36
CA ALA A 798 0.58 -40.67 8.77
C ALA A 798 -0.39 -41.78 9.24
N LEU A 799 -0.20 -42.24 10.49
CA LEU A 799 -1.10 -43.17 11.18
C LEU A 799 -2.09 -42.37 12.03
N ILE A 800 -3.39 -42.57 11.81
CA ILE A 800 -4.46 -41.96 12.62
C ILE A 800 -5.04 -43.07 13.52
N PRO A 801 -4.76 -43.09 14.83
CA PRO A 801 -5.38 -44.03 15.75
C PRO A 801 -6.84 -43.67 16.01
N TYR A 802 -7.71 -44.67 16.11
CA TYR A 802 -9.09 -44.53 16.56
C TYR A 802 -9.38 -45.49 17.73
N ASN A 803 -10.30 -45.10 18.61
CA ASN A 803 -10.72 -45.88 19.77
C ASN A 803 -12.22 -45.65 19.98
N THR A 804 -13.00 -46.73 20.01
CA THR A 804 -14.46 -46.78 20.15
C THR A 804 -14.87 -47.59 21.38
N THR A 805 -14.00 -47.68 22.39
CA THR A 805 -14.27 -48.36 23.68
C THR A 805 -15.26 -47.58 24.56
N ASP A 806 -15.65 -46.38 24.15
CA ASP A 806 -16.60 -45.49 24.82
C ASP A 806 -18.08 -45.86 24.56
N ARG A 807 -18.43 -46.34 23.36
CA ARG A 807 -19.80 -46.78 23.00
C ARG A 807 -19.77 -47.99 22.04
N THR A 808 -20.54 -49.03 22.33
CA THR A 808 -20.63 -50.25 21.51
C THR A 808 -21.14 -49.94 20.10
N LEU A 809 -20.37 -50.28 19.07
CA LEU A 809 -20.78 -50.13 17.67
C LEU A 809 -21.85 -51.17 17.30
N LEU A 810 -23.07 -50.72 17.03
CA LEU A 810 -24.23 -51.59 16.82
C LEU A 810 -24.45 -52.06 15.38
N GLY A 811 -23.86 -51.41 14.37
CA GLY A 811 -24.08 -51.70 12.95
C GLY A 811 -23.42 -50.66 12.03
N ALA A 812 -23.50 -50.86 10.71
CA ALA A 812 -22.97 -49.93 9.71
C ALA A 812 -24.05 -49.47 8.72
N VAL A 813 -24.17 -48.15 8.52
CA VAL A 813 -25.07 -47.54 7.54
C VAL A 813 -24.29 -47.25 6.25
N SER A 814 -24.69 -47.84 5.14
CA SER A 814 -24.13 -47.59 3.81
C SER A 814 -25.13 -46.89 2.90
N VAL A 815 -24.64 -45.88 2.18
CA VAL A 815 -25.40 -45.10 1.18
C VAL A 815 -24.82 -45.26 -0.24
N GLY A 816 -23.93 -46.23 -0.44
CA GLY A 816 -23.23 -46.51 -1.70
C GLY A 816 -22.53 -47.85 -1.69
N ASN A 817 -21.52 -48.04 -2.54
CA ASN A 817 -20.73 -49.27 -2.67
C ASN A 817 -19.26 -48.93 -2.95
N ALA A 818 -18.45 -49.93 -3.32
CA ALA A 818 -17.00 -49.78 -3.53
C ALA A 818 -16.59 -48.83 -4.67
N THR A 819 -17.47 -48.54 -5.64
CA THR A 819 -17.16 -47.68 -6.81
C THR A 819 -18.03 -46.43 -6.92
N SER A 820 -19.15 -46.35 -6.19
CA SER A 820 -20.02 -45.18 -6.17
C SER A 820 -20.56 -44.87 -4.75
N TYR A 821 -20.47 -43.61 -4.36
CA TYR A 821 -20.88 -43.12 -3.04
C TYR A 821 -21.89 -41.97 -3.16
N ARG A 822 -22.74 -41.82 -2.15
CA ARG A 822 -23.68 -40.69 -2.03
C ARG A 822 -23.21 -39.73 -0.93
N GLN A 823 -23.38 -38.44 -1.18
CA GLN A 823 -23.14 -37.42 -0.16
C GLN A 823 -24.29 -37.44 0.85
N ILE A 824 -23.95 -37.45 2.14
CA ILE A 824 -24.92 -37.20 3.21
C ILE A 824 -24.95 -35.68 3.42
N THR A 825 -26.04 -35.04 3.00
CA THR A 825 -26.23 -33.58 3.09
C THR A 825 -27.16 -33.22 4.24
N ASN A 826 -27.21 -31.93 4.62
CA ASN A 826 -27.97 -31.41 5.76
C ASN A 826 -27.62 -32.03 7.13
N VAL A 827 -26.43 -32.62 7.25
CA VAL A 827 -25.84 -33.00 8.54
C VAL A 827 -25.49 -31.73 9.32
N ALA A 828 -25.88 -31.68 10.60
CA ALA A 828 -25.53 -30.59 11.51
C ALA A 828 -24.06 -30.70 11.97
N ASP A 829 -23.52 -29.62 12.56
CA ASP A 829 -22.19 -29.66 13.16
C ASP A 829 -22.20 -30.52 14.43
N GLY A 830 -21.42 -31.60 14.44
CA GLY A 830 -21.35 -32.56 15.52
C GLY A 830 -20.68 -32.02 16.78
N THR A 831 -21.28 -32.25 17.94
CA THR A 831 -20.81 -31.76 19.24
C THR A 831 -20.40 -32.86 20.21
N GLU A 832 -20.89 -34.10 20.03
CA GLU A 832 -20.40 -35.30 20.71
C GLU A 832 -19.33 -36.01 19.86
N ALA A 833 -18.49 -36.82 20.50
CA ALA A 833 -17.32 -37.43 19.87
C ALA A 833 -17.64 -38.48 18.79
N GLN A 834 -18.89 -38.93 18.68
CA GLN A 834 -19.36 -39.90 17.67
C GLN A 834 -20.27 -39.26 16.60
N ASP A 835 -20.46 -37.94 16.62
CA ASP A 835 -21.27 -37.23 15.62
C ASP A 835 -20.59 -37.18 14.24
N ALA A 836 -21.39 -37.15 13.18
CA ALA A 836 -20.90 -37.04 11.81
C ALA A 836 -20.38 -35.62 11.51
N VAL A 837 -19.05 -35.45 11.55
CA VAL A 837 -18.38 -34.16 11.34
C VAL A 837 -18.64 -33.59 9.94
N THR A 838 -19.14 -32.36 9.87
CA THR A 838 -19.34 -31.68 8.57
C THR A 838 -18.01 -31.25 7.95
N LEU A 839 -17.93 -31.15 6.62
CA LEU A 839 -16.73 -30.61 5.94
C LEU A 839 -16.36 -29.21 6.47
N ARG A 840 -17.37 -28.41 6.86
CA ARG A 840 -17.21 -27.09 7.48
C ARG A 840 -16.51 -27.17 8.84
N GLN A 841 -16.92 -28.09 9.71
CA GLN A 841 -16.24 -28.34 10.98
C GLN A 841 -14.82 -28.86 10.79
N LEU A 842 -14.62 -29.87 9.94
CA LEU A 842 -13.28 -30.46 9.75
C LEU A 842 -12.29 -29.41 9.23
N THR A 843 -12.75 -28.54 8.32
CA THR A 843 -11.95 -27.39 7.84
C THR A 843 -11.66 -26.39 8.97
N GLY A 844 -12.64 -26.08 9.83
CA GLY A 844 -12.46 -25.21 10.98
C GLY A 844 -11.48 -25.76 12.03
N ALA A 845 -11.58 -27.06 12.35
CA ALA A 845 -10.71 -27.74 13.30
C ALA A 845 -9.25 -27.80 12.80
N LEU A 846 -9.04 -28.15 11.52
CA LEU A 846 -7.70 -28.12 10.90
C LEU A 846 -7.11 -26.70 10.86
N GLY A 847 -7.94 -25.68 10.61
CA GLY A 847 -7.53 -24.27 10.68
C GLY A 847 -7.00 -23.86 12.07
N SER A 848 -7.48 -24.48 13.16
CA SER A 848 -7.04 -24.18 14.53
C SER A 848 -5.60 -24.62 14.83
N PHE A 849 -5.05 -25.59 14.10
CA PHE A 849 -3.67 -26.07 14.28
C PHE A 849 -2.66 -25.33 13.39
N ALA A 850 -3.12 -24.63 12.35
CA ALA A 850 -2.27 -23.79 11.51
C ALA A 850 -2.03 -22.37 12.08
N VAL A 851 -2.79 -21.95 13.10
CA VAL A 851 -2.74 -20.57 13.64
C VAL A 851 -2.85 -20.53 15.16
N THR A 852 -1.78 -20.91 15.87
CA THR A 852 -1.59 -20.52 17.29
C THR A 852 -0.17 -20.00 17.53
N PRO A 853 0.01 -18.71 17.87
CA PRO A 853 1.31 -18.18 18.24
C PRO A 853 1.82 -18.80 19.54
N THR A 854 3.05 -19.31 19.54
CA THR A 854 3.76 -19.53 20.80
C THR A 854 4.15 -18.18 21.41
N LYS A 855 4.28 -18.13 22.74
CA LYS A 855 4.65 -16.88 23.42
C LYS A 855 5.96 -16.35 22.83
N TYR A 856 5.96 -15.08 22.42
CA TYR A 856 7.04 -14.35 21.74
C TYR A 856 7.21 -14.57 20.21
N PHE A 857 6.54 -15.52 19.56
CA PHE A 857 6.63 -15.72 18.10
C PHE A 857 5.26 -15.61 17.42
N HIS A 858 5.06 -14.53 16.65
CA HIS A 858 3.78 -14.19 16.01
C HIS A 858 3.96 -13.92 14.51
N ALA A 859 3.54 -14.84 13.65
CA ALA A 859 3.41 -14.64 12.21
C ALA A 859 1.94 -14.45 11.83
N ASN A 860 1.51 -13.21 11.57
CA ASN A 860 0.11 -12.91 11.21
C ASN A 860 -0.09 -12.98 9.69
N SER A 861 -0.39 -14.17 9.17
CA SER A 861 -0.69 -14.39 7.75
C SER A 861 -1.59 -15.61 7.53
N SER A 862 -2.20 -15.68 6.34
CA SER A 862 -2.95 -16.84 5.85
C SER A 862 -2.37 -17.40 4.53
N ALA A 863 -1.13 -17.03 4.21
CA ALA A 863 -0.36 -17.60 3.10
C ALA A 863 0.44 -18.83 3.57
N PRO A 864 0.93 -19.70 2.65
CA PRO A 864 1.70 -20.90 3.01
C PRO A 864 2.92 -20.57 3.89
N ASP A 865 3.32 -21.50 4.76
CA ASP A 865 4.41 -21.31 5.72
C ASP A 865 5.81 -21.16 5.06
N SER A 866 6.79 -20.83 5.88
CA SER A 866 8.22 -20.82 5.65
C SER A 866 8.79 -22.21 5.29
N LEU A 867 9.92 -22.22 4.58
CA LEU A 867 10.67 -23.41 4.19
C LEU A 867 12.19 -23.18 4.33
N ALA A 868 12.74 -23.67 5.44
CA ALA A 868 14.18 -23.75 5.67
C ALA A 868 14.72 -25.04 5.03
N VAL A 869 15.54 -24.92 3.97
CA VAL A 869 16.07 -26.04 3.18
C VAL A 869 17.57 -26.22 3.36
N GLY A 870 18.32 -25.12 3.44
CA GLY A 870 19.76 -25.13 3.70
C GLY A 870 20.09 -25.64 5.10
N MET A 871 21.26 -26.26 5.28
CA MET A 871 21.74 -26.63 6.61
C MET A 871 21.93 -25.39 7.48
N GLU A 872 21.54 -25.51 8.76
CA GLU A 872 21.60 -24.42 9.76
C GLU A 872 20.86 -23.14 9.33
N SER A 873 19.90 -23.25 8.41
CA SER A 873 19.14 -22.10 7.91
C SER A 873 17.95 -21.72 8.80
N VAL A 874 17.60 -20.43 8.78
CA VAL A 874 16.43 -19.87 9.48
C VAL A 874 15.50 -19.25 8.45
N ALA A 875 14.29 -19.81 8.31
CA ALA A 875 13.20 -19.24 7.52
C ALA A 875 12.07 -18.80 8.45
N VAL A 876 11.65 -17.53 8.38
CA VAL A 876 10.58 -16.99 9.24
C VAL A 876 9.63 -16.10 8.43
N GLY A 877 8.37 -16.50 8.35
CA GLY A 877 7.32 -15.80 7.60
C GLY A 877 6.80 -16.60 6.40
N PRO A 878 5.62 -16.27 5.87
CA PRO A 878 4.97 -17.07 4.85
C PRO A 878 5.80 -17.13 3.56
N GLN A 879 5.79 -18.26 2.86
CA GLN A 879 6.45 -18.46 1.56
C GLN A 879 7.99 -18.26 1.55
N THR A 880 8.63 -17.94 2.68
CA THR A 880 10.07 -17.67 2.79
C THR A 880 10.89 -18.92 2.49
N VAL A 881 11.86 -18.86 1.57
CA VAL A 881 12.65 -20.03 1.15
C VAL A 881 14.14 -19.77 1.32
N VAL A 882 14.82 -20.64 2.06
CA VAL A 882 16.25 -20.50 2.35
C VAL A 882 16.98 -21.75 1.87
N ASN A 883 17.60 -21.67 0.70
CA ASN A 883 18.30 -22.78 0.04
C ASN A 883 19.82 -22.75 0.23
N GLY A 884 20.40 -21.60 0.60
CA GLY A 884 21.81 -21.49 0.96
C GLY A 884 22.08 -22.02 2.37
N ASN A 885 23.15 -22.80 2.54
CA ASN A 885 23.61 -23.20 3.87
C ASN A 885 24.01 -21.97 4.71
N ASN A 886 23.70 -22.01 6.00
CA ASN A 886 23.84 -20.90 6.95
C ASN A 886 23.10 -19.61 6.52
N GLY A 887 22.18 -19.72 5.55
CA GLY A 887 21.37 -18.60 5.08
C GLY A 887 20.29 -18.18 6.08
N VAL A 888 19.90 -16.92 6.02
CA VAL A 888 18.81 -16.36 6.83
C VAL A 888 17.79 -15.67 5.93
N GLY A 889 16.56 -16.19 5.97
CA GLY A 889 15.39 -15.65 5.30
C GLY A 889 14.34 -15.20 6.31
N ILE A 890 14.04 -13.91 6.39
CA ILE A 890 13.02 -13.39 7.31
C ILE A 890 12.12 -12.43 6.55
N GLY A 891 10.81 -12.68 6.54
CA GLY A 891 9.81 -11.91 5.80
C GLY A 891 9.30 -12.66 4.56
N ASN A 892 8.03 -12.39 4.22
CA ASN A 892 7.22 -13.14 3.25
C ASN A 892 8.01 -13.49 1.98
N GLY A 893 8.25 -14.74 1.59
CA GLY A 893 8.93 -15.02 0.31
C GLY A 893 10.37 -14.49 0.14
N ALA A 894 11.05 -14.05 1.22
CA ALA A 894 12.50 -13.77 1.16
C ALA A 894 13.25 -15.01 0.65
N THR A 895 14.24 -14.82 -0.23
CA THR A 895 14.88 -15.92 -0.97
C THR A 895 16.41 -15.84 -0.88
N VAL A 896 17.02 -16.78 -0.17
CA VAL A 896 18.46 -17.06 -0.27
C VAL A 896 18.66 -18.19 -1.27
N GLN A 897 19.31 -17.90 -2.39
CA GLN A 897 19.57 -18.92 -3.42
C GLN A 897 20.71 -19.86 -3.00
N ALA A 898 20.73 -21.10 -3.50
CA ALA A 898 21.76 -22.08 -3.14
C ALA A 898 23.19 -21.61 -3.49
N SER A 899 23.32 -20.76 -4.52
CA SER A 899 24.57 -20.09 -4.93
C SER A 899 25.04 -18.98 -3.98
N ALA A 900 24.28 -18.70 -2.91
CA ALA A 900 24.60 -17.74 -1.86
C ALA A 900 24.72 -18.44 -0.49
N PRO A 901 25.75 -19.26 -0.25
CA PRO A 901 26.09 -19.71 1.10
C PRO A 901 26.41 -18.49 1.97
N GLY A 902 25.93 -18.49 3.22
CA GLY A 902 25.99 -17.31 4.09
C GLY A 902 25.14 -16.12 3.62
N GLY A 903 24.36 -16.28 2.54
CA GLY A 903 23.52 -15.22 1.97
C GLY A 903 22.39 -14.81 2.91
N ILE A 904 22.16 -13.49 3.01
CA ILE A 904 21.16 -12.90 3.89
C ILE A 904 20.10 -12.20 3.05
N ALA A 905 18.84 -12.60 3.26
CA ALA A 905 17.66 -12.04 2.62
C ALA A 905 16.61 -11.69 3.68
N ILE A 906 16.49 -10.41 4.05
CA ILE A 906 15.49 -9.95 5.02
C ILE A 906 14.52 -8.99 4.32
N GLY A 907 13.26 -9.42 4.27
CA GLY A 907 12.13 -8.80 3.59
C GLY A 907 11.71 -9.49 2.30
N GLN A 908 10.51 -9.15 1.80
CA GLN A 908 9.82 -10.04 0.86
C GLN A 908 10.44 -10.07 -0.53
N ALA A 909 10.76 -11.27 -1.01
CA ALA A 909 11.56 -11.46 -2.22
C ALA A 909 12.94 -10.79 -2.18
N ALA A 910 13.47 -10.37 -1.02
CA ALA A 910 14.90 -10.08 -0.87
C ALA A 910 15.70 -11.24 -1.47
N ARG A 911 16.67 -10.91 -2.33
CA ARG A 911 17.31 -11.91 -3.17
C ARG A 911 18.83 -11.83 -3.07
N SER A 912 19.37 -12.61 -2.14
CA SER A 912 20.79 -12.96 -2.14
C SER A 912 21.02 -14.04 -3.20
N VAL A 913 21.91 -13.75 -4.15
CA VAL A 913 22.14 -14.55 -5.39
C VAL A 913 23.55 -15.11 -5.46
N SER A 914 24.52 -14.38 -4.93
CA SER A 914 25.95 -14.64 -5.03
C SER A 914 26.53 -14.79 -3.62
N ALA A 915 27.66 -15.48 -3.49
CA ALA A 915 28.36 -15.64 -2.22
C ALA A 915 28.58 -14.28 -1.51
N ASP A 916 28.30 -14.27 -0.21
CA ASP A 916 28.39 -13.12 0.70
C ASP A 916 27.57 -11.87 0.26
N SER A 917 26.62 -12.01 -0.68
CA SER A 917 25.84 -10.87 -1.18
C SER A 917 24.65 -10.55 -0.26
N ILE A 918 24.53 -9.29 0.13
CA ILE A 918 23.55 -8.81 1.12
C ILE A 918 22.47 -8.01 0.40
N ALA A 919 21.30 -8.62 0.25
CA ALA A 919 20.09 -7.98 -0.24
C ALA A 919 19.10 -7.85 0.92
N LEU A 920 18.84 -6.64 1.39
CA LEU A 920 18.14 -6.43 2.65
C LEU A 920 17.02 -5.42 2.48
N GLY A 921 15.85 -5.87 2.05
CA GLY A 921 14.70 -5.06 1.66
C GLY A 921 13.66 -5.98 1.03
N THR A 922 12.88 -5.56 0.05
CA THR A 922 12.20 -6.57 -0.81
C THR A 922 13.20 -7.11 -1.84
N GLN A 923 12.73 -7.62 -2.98
CA GLN A 923 13.28 -7.78 -4.37
C GLN A 923 14.72 -7.33 -4.78
N ALA A 924 15.53 -6.80 -3.88
CA ALA A 924 16.84 -6.27 -4.16
C ALA A 924 17.75 -7.35 -4.67
N SER A 925 18.53 -6.91 -5.64
CA SER A 925 19.38 -7.78 -6.41
C SER A 925 20.82 -7.40 -6.12
N ALA A 926 21.35 -8.00 -5.05
CA ALA A 926 22.78 -8.07 -4.77
C ALA A 926 23.40 -9.12 -5.70
N LEU A 927 23.51 -8.78 -6.99
CA LEU A 927 23.94 -9.70 -8.05
C LEU A 927 25.45 -9.85 -8.10
N GLY A 928 26.17 -8.75 -7.93
CA GLY A 928 27.62 -8.78 -7.77
C GLY A 928 28.05 -9.62 -6.56
N VAL A 929 29.17 -10.33 -6.70
CA VAL A 929 29.87 -10.97 -5.56
C VAL A 929 30.31 -9.86 -4.59
N GLN A 930 30.08 -10.06 -3.29
CA GLN A 930 30.18 -9.01 -2.27
C GLN A 930 29.38 -7.74 -2.65
N GLY A 931 28.30 -7.89 -3.41
CA GLY A 931 27.34 -6.83 -3.69
C GLY A 931 26.56 -6.51 -2.42
N VAL A 932 26.61 -5.25 -2.01
CA VAL A 932 26.15 -4.81 -0.69
C VAL A 932 25.03 -3.80 -0.91
N ALA A 933 23.79 -4.19 -0.59
CA ALA A 933 22.59 -3.48 -1.02
C ALA A 933 21.55 -3.32 0.10
N ILE A 934 21.31 -2.07 0.53
CA ILE A 934 20.27 -1.65 1.49
C ILE A 934 19.66 -0.26 1.07
N GLY A 935 18.71 0.38 1.78
CA GLY A 935 17.89 1.56 1.40
C GLY A 935 16.82 1.26 0.31
N ALA A 936 15.52 1.53 0.40
CA ALA A 936 14.40 1.00 -0.44
C ALA A 936 14.34 0.72 -2.03
N GLY A 937 15.37 0.39 -2.86
CA GLY A 937 15.11 0.06 -4.33
C GLY A 937 16.09 -0.43 -5.51
N SER A 938 16.88 -1.52 -5.51
CA SER A 938 18.28 -1.63 -6.06
C SER A 938 18.53 -2.63 -7.18
N VAL A 939 19.57 -2.28 -7.95
CA VAL A 939 20.58 -3.25 -8.36
C VAL A 939 22.01 -2.78 -8.01
N VAL A 940 22.79 -3.67 -7.41
CA VAL A 940 24.27 -3.64 -7.47
C VAL A 940 24.68 -4.56 -8.62
N ASN A 941 25.02 -3.96 -9.75
CA ASN A 941 25.34 -4.69 -10.99
C ASN A 941 26.81 -5.09 -11.08
N THR A 942 27.71 -4.27 -10.54
CA THR A 942 29.17 -4.45 -10.60
C THR A 942 29.71 -5.00 -9.28
N ALA A 943 30.72 -5.87 -9.35
CA ALA A 943 31.36 -6.43 -8.17
C ALA A 943 32.03 -5.32 -7.34
N GLY A 944 31.90 -5.39 -6.00
CA GLY A 944 32.33 -4.32 -5.09
C GLY A 944 31.53 -3.01 -5.20
N GLY A 945 30.47 -2.97 -6.01
CA GLY A 945 29.59 -1.81 -6.10
C GLY A 945 28.75 -1.63 -4.84
N VAL A 946 28.61 -0.38 -4.42
CA VAL A 946 27.72 0.04 -3.34
C VAL A 946 27.19 1.40 -3.76
N ALA A 947 25.89 1.57 -3.95
CA ALA A 947 25.28 2.88 -3.76
C ALA A 947 24.91 3.00 -2.25
N LEU A 948 24.27 4.07 -1.74
CA LEU A 948 24.08 4.28 -0.29
C LEU A 948 22.71 4.88 0.42
N GLY A 949 21.41 4.62 0.01
CA GLY A 949 19.93 4.84 0.41
C GLY A 949 18.59 4.89 -0.61
N ALA A 950 17.72 3.88 -0.90
CA ALA A 950 16.33 3.80 -1.56
C ALA A 950 15.70 3.71 -3.07
N GLY A 951 16.04 2.91 -4.10
CA GLY A 951 15.77 3.09 -5.58
C GLY A 951 16.92 3.17 -6.68
N SER A 952 18.02 2.37 -6.67
CA SER A 952 19.38 2.68 -7.27
C SER A 952 19.73 1.88 -8.50
N VAL A 953 20.71 2.43 -9.24
CA VAL A 953 21.79 1.63 -9.80
C VAL A 953 23.18 2.06 -9.28
N ALA A 954 23.94 1.10 -8.73
CA ALA A 954 25.41 1.15 -8.70
C ALA A 954 25.92 0.46 -9.97
N SER A 955 26.24 1.26 -10.99
CA SER A 955 26.67 0.81 -12.33
C SER A 955 27.84 1.58 -12.90
N THR A 956 28.35 2.61 -12.20
CA THR A 956 29.64 3.22 -12.55
C THR A 956 30.71 2.15 -12.43
N VAL A 957 31.55 2.04 -13.46
CA VAL A 957 32.70 1.13 -13.49
C VAL A 957 33.93 1.82 -12.85
N PRO A 958 34.96 1.05 -12.45
CA PRO A 958 36.27 1.62 -12.13
C PRO A 958 36.80 2.49 -13.28
N GLY A 959 37.48 3.60 -12.96
CA GLY A 959 38.18 4.46 -13.92
C GLY A 959 37.49 5.78 -14.28
N ALA A 960 36.54 6.28 -13.48
CA ALA A 960 35.84 7.55 -13.76
C ALA A 960 36.63 8.76 -13.22
N ALA A 961 36.96 9.72 -14.10
CA ALA A 961 37.78 10.90 -13.78
C ALA A 961 36.96 12.14 -13.35
N GLY A 962 37.58 13.05 -12.60
CA GLY A 962 36.97 14.27 -12.06
C GLY A 962 36.81 15.42 -13.07
N TYR A 963 35.99 16.42 -12.71
CA TYR A 963 35.77 17.61 -13.53
C TYR A 963 36.87 18.66 -13.32
N VAL A 964 37.56 19.05 -14.40
CA VAL A 964 38.62 20.08 -14.38
C VAL A 964 38.06 21.39 -14.97
N PRO A 965 38.01 22.51 -14.21
CA PRO A 965 37.50 23.77 -14.71
C PRO A 965 38.47 24.44 -15.71
N ASN A 966 37.91 25.15 -16.69
CA ASN A 966 38.70 25.86 -17.70
C ASN A 966 39.56 26.96 -17.05
N GLY A 967 40.86 27.00 -17.37
CA GLY A 967 41.84 27.87 -16.74
C GLY A 967 42.53 27.28 -15.48
N ALA A 968 42.21 26.05 -15.08
CA ALA A 968 42.95 25.35 -14.03
C ALA A 968 44.44 25.19 -14.39
N SER A 969 45.32 25.39 -13.40
CA SER A 969 46.76 25.16 -13.57
C SER A 969 47.09 23.67 -13.71
N THR A 970 48.24 23.34 -14.30
CA THR A 970 48.69 21.96 -14.50
C THR A 970 48.75 21.16 -13.19
N ALA A 971 49.05 21.81 -12.06
CA ALA A 971 49.05 21.19 -10.74
C ALA A 971 47.63 20.83 -10.26
N GLN A 972 46.65 21.73 -10.45
CA GLN A 972 45.25 21.47 -10.10
C GLN A 972 44.65 20.36 -10.97
N THR A 973 44.96 20.36 -12.28
CA THR A 973 44.58 19.28 -13.20
C THR A 973 45.18 17.94 -12.80
N ALA A 974 46.44 17.92 -12.34
CA ALA A 974 47.07 16.70 -11.83
C ALA A 974 46.41 16.19 -10.53
N ALA A 975 46.08 17.08 -9.59
CA ALA A 975 45.39 16.75 -8.35
C ALA A 975 43.99 16.15 -8.62
N ILE A 976 43.20 16.77 -9.51
CA ILE A 976 41.86 16.27 -9.89
C ILE A 976 41.94 14.93 -10.63
N ASN A 977 42.95 14.71 -11.48
CA ASN A 977 43.11 13.42 -12.15
C ASN A 977 43.58 12.30 -11.19
N ALA A 978 44.29 12.64 -10.11
CA ALA A 978 44.73 11.68 -9.10
C ALA A 978 43.58 11.09 -8.27
N THR A 979 42.37 11.68 -8.29
CA THR A 979 41.18 11.18 -7.58
C THR A 979 40.22 10.36 -8.46
N THR A 980 40.69 9.93 -9.65
CA THR A 980 39.96 9.01 -10.56
C THR A 980 39.58 7.70 -9.86
N SER A 981 38.34 7.23 -10.06
CA SER A 981 37.81 6.08 -9.29
C SER A 981 38.54 4.75 -9.55
N THR A 982 38.75 3.96 -8.50
CA THR A 982 39.42 2.65 -8.56
C THR A 982 38.48 1.44 -8.43
N LEU A 983 37.23 1.68 -8.03
CA LEU A 983 36.16 0.69 -7.91
C LEU A 983 34.86 1.26 -8.48
N ALA A 984 33.82 0.43 -8.52
CA ALA A 984 32.46 0.87 -8.80
C ALA A 984 32.01 1.92 -7.76
N GLY A 985 31.45 3.03 -8.23
CA GLY A 985 31.31 4.22 -7.41
C GLY A 985 30.13 4.19 -6.44
N VAL A 986 30.27 4.95 -5.35
CA VAL A 986 29.18 5.32 -4.45
C VAL A 986 28.16 6.16 -5.20
N SER A 987 27.17 5.51 -5.82
CA SER A 987 26.15 6.20 -6.61
C SER A 987 25.20 6.94 -5.68
N VAL A 988 25.13 8.28 -5.77
CA VAL A 988 24.44 9.21 -4.84
C VAL A 988 22.98 9.56 -5.20
N GLY A 989 22.33 8.66 -5.94
CA GLY A 989 20.95 8.80 -6.39
C GLY A 989 20.72 7.89 -7.59
N ASN A 990 19.91 8.33 -8.54
CA ASN A 990 19.94 7.84 -9.92
C ASN A 990 19.70 9.02 -10.87
N ALA A 991 20.79 9.69 -11.29
CA ALA A 991 20.72 10.87 -12.14
C ALA A 991 19.95 10.62 -13.46
N ALA A 992 20.02 9.40 -14.01
CA ALA A 992 19.29 9.01 -15.22
C ALA A 992 17.76 8.88 -15.00
N ALA A 993 17.30 8.79 -13.75
CA ALA A 993 15.90 8.82 -13.35
C ALA A 993 15.46 10.16 -12.73
N GLY A 994 16.27 11.22 -12.86
CA GLY A 994 16.04 12.51 -12.19
C GLY A 994 16.10 12.44 -10.66
N GLN A 995 16.67 11.35 -10.14
CA GLN A 995 16.65 10.99 -8.73
C GLN A 995 17.94 11.49 -8.07
N PHE A 996 17.79 12.54 -7.28
CA PHE A 996 18.82 13.13 -6.44
C PHE A 996 18.21 13.44 -5.07
N ARG A 997 19.06 13.74 -4.08
CA ARG A 997 18.63 14.27 -2.79
C ARG A 997 19.77 15.13 -2.20
N GLN A 998 19.50 15.87 -1.12
CA GLN A 998 20.50 16.73 -0.49
C GLN A 998 21.30 16.02 0.61
N ILE A 999 22.59 15.97 0.37
CA ILE A 999 23.60 15.64 1.36
C ILE A 999 23.55 16.78 2.44
N ASN A 1000 23.25 16.46 3.71
CA ASN A 1000 23.08 17.36 4.88
C ASN A 1000 24.01 17.03 6.09
N GLY A 1001 24.84 17.98 6.54
CA GLY A 1001 25.84 17.86 7.63
C GLY A 1001 27.35 18.21 7.36
N VAL A 1002 27.89 18.27 6.11
CA VAL A 1002 29.36 18.50 5.82
C VAL A 1002 29.67 19.81 6.52
N ALA A 1003 30.71 19.86 7.35
CA ALA A 1003 31.78 18.89 7.48
C ALA A 1003 33.03 19.08 6.57
N ALA A 1004 33.24 20.34 6.20
CA ALA A 1004 34.32 20.99 5.44
C ALA A 1004 35.51 20.09 5.03
N GLY A 1005 35.64 19.84 3.73
CA GLY A 1005 36.75 19.09 3.16
C GLY A 1005 38.09 19.81 3.28
N THR A 1006 39.15 19.07 3.56
CA THR A 1006 40.51 19.58 3.84
C THR A 1006 41.55 19.13 2.81
N VAL A 1007 41.29 18.05 2.07
CA VAL A 1007 42.14 17.52 1.01
C VAL A 1007 41.38 17.38 -0.31
N ASP A 1008 42.09 17.26 -1.44
CA ASP A 1008 41.55 17.36 -2.81
C ASP A 1008 40.49 16.30 -3.18
N SER A 1009 40.32 15.24 -2.37
CA SER A 1009 39.30 14.20 -2.54
C SER A 1009 38.08 14.33 -1.61
N ASP A 1010 38.07 15.30 -0.69
CA ASP A 1010 36.99 15.46 0.29
C ASP A 1010 35.74 16.13 -0.32
N ALA A 1011 34.56 15.80 0.22
CA ALA A 1011 33.32 16.50 -0.13
C ALA A 1011 33.24 17.90 0.48
N VAL A 1012 33.09 18.94 -0.36
CA VAL A 1012 32.98 20.36 0.05
C VAL A 1012 31.55 20.70 0.52
N ASN A 1013 31.39 21.47 1.61
CA ASN A 1013 30.07 21.92 2.06
C ASN A 1013 29.62 23.24 1.45
N VAL A 1014 28.31 23.43 1.59
CA VAL A 1014 27.64 24.73 1.50
C VAL A 1014 28.25 25.78 2.44
N SER A 1015 28.85 25.45 3.61
CA SER A 1015 29.48 26.48 4.47
C SER A 1015 30.85 26.93 3.96
N GLN A 1016 31.69 26.06 3.39
CA GLN A 1016 32.89 26.44 2.64
C GLN A 1016 32.54 27.22 1.36
N LEU A 1017 31.56 26.76 0.59
CA LEU A 1017 31.12 27.47 -0.61
C LEU A 1017 30.55 28.86 -0.26
N LYS A 1018 29.84 28.98 0.88
CA LYS A 1018 29.42 30.27 1.44
C LYS A 1018 30.59 31.08 2.02
N ALA A 1019 31.62 30.47 2.60
CA ALA A 1019 32.80 31.18 3.05
C ALA A 1019 33.55 31.80 1.86
N VAL A 1020 33.70 31.06 0.76
CA VAL A 1020 34.20 31.58 -0.52
C VAL A 1020 33.29 32.70 -1.05
N GLN A 1021 31.95 32.53 -0.99
CA GLN A 1021 31.00 33.58 -1.34
C GLN A 1021 31.16 34.85 -0.47
N THR A 1022 31.41 34.70 0.83
CA THR A 1022 31.68 35.81 1.75
C THR A 1022 33.05 36.44 1.51
N THR A 1023 34.09 35.68 1.16
CA THR A 1023 35.37 36.22 0.70
C THR A 1023 35.19 37.05 -0.58
N VAL A 1024 34.41 36.54 -1.54
CA VAL A 1024 34.02 37.29 -2.75
C VAL A 1024 33.27 38.57 -2.37
N GLN A 1025 32.26 38.52 -1.49
CA GLN A 1025 31.53 39.69 -1.02
C GLN A 1025 32.39 40.69 -0.23
N ASN A 1026 33.39 40.23 0.51
CA ASN A 1026 34.31 41.11 1.25
C ASN A 1026 35.28 41.81 0.30
N ILE A 1027 35.76 41.14 -0.75
CA ILE A 1027 36.47 41.76 -1.87
C ILE A 1027 35.54 42.76 -2.59
N ASP A 1028 34.27 42.39 -2.78
CA ASP A 1028 33.25 43.19 -3.45
C ASP A 1028 32.94 44.50 -2.70
N ASN A 1029 33.02 44.49 -1.37
CA ASN A 1029 32.81 45.64 -0.48
C ASN A 1029 34.08 46.47 -0.19
N THR A 1030 35.28 45.94 -0.44
CA THR A 1030 36.56 46.62 -0.13
C THR A 1030 37.30 47.11 -1.38
N ALA A 1031 36.97 46.59 -2.57
CA ALA A 1031 37.49 47.07 -3.83
C ALA A 1031 36.91 48.46 -4.20
N VAL A 1032 37.79 49.38 -4.64
CA VAL A 1032 37.36 50.60 -5.31
C VAL A 1032 36.78 50.22 -6.68
N LYS A 1033 35.58 50.71 -6.97
CA LYS A 1033 34.80 50.36 -8.15
C LYS A 1033 34.25 51.59 -8.84
N TYR A 1034 33.99 51.45 -10.12
CA TYR A 1034 33.04 52.29 -10.83
C TYR A 1034 31.61 52.01 -10.32
N ASP A 1035 30.80 53.06 -10.22
CA ASP A 1035 29.41 52.94 -9.78
C ASP A 1035 28.59 52.11 -10.80
N THR A 1036 27.47 51.51 -10.41
CA THR A 1036 26.62 50.72 -11.32
C THR A 1036 25.38 51.48 -11.76
N ASN A 1037 25.08 51.44 -13.06
CA ASN A 1037 23.83 51.92 -13.64
C ASN A 1037 22.63 51.09 -13.14
N ALA A 1038 21.43 51.65 -13.20
CA ALA A 1038 20.18 50.99 -12.75
C ALA A 1038 19.81 49.69 -13.50
N ASN A 1039 20.49 49.38 -14.61
CA ASN A 1039 20.37 48.12 -15.37
C ASN A 1039 21.45 47.08 -15.02
N GLY A 1040 22.29 47.33 -14.00
CA GLY A 1040 23.38 46.45 -13.57
C GLY A 1040 24.68 46.59 -14.37
N THR A 1041 24.78 47.52 -15.33
CA THR A 1041 26.03 47.75 -16.09
C THR A 1041 26.97 48.75 -15.38
N THR A 1042 28.28 48.55 -15.53
CA THR A 1042 29.32 49.42 -14.95
C THR A 1042 29.32 50.83 -15.56
N ASN A 1043 29.29 51.87 -14.73
CA ASN A 1043 29.35 53.27 -15.13
C ASN A 1043 30.77 53.82 -14.98
N TYR A 1044 31.60 53.67 -16.02
CA TYR A 1044 32.99 54.12 -16.03
C TYR A 1044 33.21 55.63 -15.82
N ASN A 1045 32.14 56.45 -15.84
CA ASN A 1045 32.21 57.90 -15.61
C ASN A 1045 32.09 58.30 -14.13
N SER A 1046 31.85 57.38 -13.19
CA SER A 1046 31.66 57.69 -11.77
C SER A 1046 32.29 56.63 -10.85
N VAL A 1047 32.89 57.07 -9.75
CA VAL A 1047 33.59 56.25 -8.74
C VAL A 1047 33.30 56.83 -7.36
N SER A 1048 32.44 56.18 -6.57
CA SER A 1048 32.16 56.59 -5.19
C SER A 1048 33.19 56.03 -4.20
N LEU A 1049 34.09 56.89 -3.70
CA LEU A 1049 35.15 56.51 -2.76
C LEU A 1049 34.66 56.41 -1.32
N GLY A 1050 35.02 55.32 -0.62
CA GLY A 1050 34.73 55.09 0.81
C GLY A 1050 33.87 53.86 1.11
N GLY A 1051 33.12 53.37 0.11
CA GLY A 1051 32.25 52.21 0.28
C GLY A 1051 31.05 52.48 1.20
N SER A 1052 30.29 51.44 1.51
CA SER A 1052 28.95 51.54 2.11
C SER A 1052 28.88 52.08 3.55
N ASN A 1053 30.01 52.33 4.21
CA ASN A 1053 30.10 52.54 5.66
C ASN A 1053 30.64 53.92 6.10
N THR A 1054 30.93 54.86 5.19
CA THR A 1054 31.40 56.21 5.55
C THR A 1054 30.68 57.32 4.81
N THR A 1055 30.04 58.22 5.54
CA THR A 1055 29.38 59.44 5.01
C THR A 1055 30.30 60.68 5.02
N GLY A 1056 31.62 60.48 5.06
CA GLY A 1056 32.64 61.54 5.10
C GLY A 1056 33.69 61.38 3.99
N PRO A 1057 34.41 62.46 3.62
CA PRO A 1057 35.37 62.45 2.52
C PRO A 1057 36.63 61.62 2.84
N VAL A 1058 37.13 60.91 1.82
CA VAL A 1058 38.29 60.00 1.93
C VAL A 1058 39.56 60.67 1.40
N SER A 1059 40.67 60.56 2.12
CA SER A 1059 41.98 61.09 1.69
C SER A 1059 42.71 60.12 0.76
N VAL A 1060 42.89 60.51 -0.50
CA VAL A 1060 43.70 59.75 -1.47
C VAL A 1060 45.17 60.13 -1.32
N HIS A 1061 45.99 59.17 -0.90
CA HIS A 1061 47.44 59.35 -0.74
C HIS A 1061 48.20 58.90 -2.01
N ASN A 1062 49.48 59.28 -2.09
CA ASN A 1062 50.40 58.92 -3.18
C ASN A 1062 49.97 59.37 -4.59
N VAL A 1063 49.09 60.38 -4.69
CA VAL A 1063 48.74 61.02 -5.97
C VAL A 1063 49.95 61.78 -6.51
N ALA A 1064 50.46 61.35 -7.67
CA ALA A 1064 51.55 62.03 -8.37
C ALA A 1064 51.14 63.45 -8.82
N PRO A 1065 52.09 64.36 -9.09
CA PRO A 1065 51.75 65.68 -9.65
C PRO A 1065 51.06 65.53 -11.02
N GLY A 1066 49.84 66.02 -11.16
CA GLY A 1066 49.10 66.00 -12.43
C GLY A 1066 49.79 66.84 -13.52
N VAL A 1067 49.75 66.35 -14.76
CA VAL A 1067 50.44 66.92 -15.93
C VAL A 1067 49.46 67.26 -17.05
N ALA A 1068 48.44 66.43 -17.27
CA ALA A 1068 47.33 66.72 -18.18
C ALA A 1068 46.18 67.47 -17.48
N GLY A 1069 45.37 68.19 -18.25
CA GLY A 1069 44.25 68.99 -17.73
C GLY A 1069 43.08 68.19 -17.12
N THR A 1070 43.17 66.86 -17.12
CA THR A 1070 42.21 65.93 -16.52
C THR A 1070 42.77 65.17 -15.31
N ASP A 1071 44.02 65.42 -14.93
CA ASP A 1071 44.70 64.70 -13.85
C ASP A 1071 44.27 65.23 -12.46
N ALA A 1072 44.32 64.36 -11.45
CA ALA A 1072 44.09 64.76 -10.07
C ALA A 1072 45.26 65.62 -9.54
N VAL A 1073 44.98 66.86 -9.14
CA VAL A 1073 45.97 67.78 -8.58
C VAL A 1073 46.28 67.38 -7.12
N ASN A 1074 47.56 67.21 -6.79
CA ASN A 1074 47.95 66.84 -5.42
C ASN A 1074 48.18 68.06 -4.51
N VAL A 1075 48.20 67.81 -3.19
CA VAL A 1075 48.32 68.87 -2.16
C VAL A 1075 49.61 69.69 -2.30
N ASN A 1076 50.70 69.10 -2.80
CA ASN A 1076 51.95 69.83 -3.02
C ASN A 1076 51.83 70.82 -4.19
N GLN A 1077 51.18 70.43 -5.30
CA GLN A 1077 50.89 71.35 -6.42
C GLN A 1077 49.99 72.51 -5.97
N LEU A 1078 48.95 72.22 -5.19
CA LEU A 1078 48.07 73.25 -4.63
C LEU A 1078 48.86 74.22 -3.73
N ASN A 1079 49.71 73.68 -2.84
CA ASN A 1079 50.56 74.50 -1.97
C ASN A 1079 51.57 75.35 -2.75
N SER A 1080 52.15 74.86 -3.86
CA SER A 1080 53.00 75.66 -4.75
C SER A 1080 52.23 76.80 -5.45
N GLY A 1081 50.99 76.55 -5.88
CA GLY A 1081 50.11 77.59 -6.42
C GLY A 1081 49.76 78.65 -5.37
N VAL A 1082 49.37 78.23 -4.17
CA VAL A 1082 49.04 79.12 -3.04
C VAL A 1082 50.27 79.91 -2.57
N ALA A 1083 51.46 79.29 -2.54
CA ALA A 1083 52.71 79.99 -2.23
C ALA A 1083 53.02 81.11 -3.24
N SER A 1084 52.72 80.88 -4.53
CA SER A 1084 52.91 81.87 -5.60
C SER A 1084 51.93 83.05 -5.45
N ALA A 1085 50.66 82.78 -5.12
CA ALA A 1085 49.66 83.81 -4.82
C ALA A 1085 49.98 84.61 -3.54
N ASN A 1086 50.52 83.94 -2.52
CA ASN A 1086 50.95 84.58 -1.28
C ASN A 1086 52.21 85.44 -1.49
N ALA A 1087 53.16 85.04 -2.33
CA ALA A 1087 54.33 85.86 -2.68
C ALA A 1087 53.92 87.17 -3.37
N TYR A 1088 52.98 87.11 -4.31
CA TYR A 1088 52.38 88.29 -4.95
C TYR A 1088 51.69 89.21 -3.92
N THR A 1089 50.88 88.63 -3.04
CA THR A 1089 50.14 89.36 -2.00
C THR A 1089 51.07 90.00 -0.96
N ASN A 1090 52.09 89.28 -0.48
CA ASN A 1090 53.08 89.77 0.47
C ASN A 1090 53.94 90.89 -0.11
N THR A 1091 54.29 90.82 -1.40
CA THR A 1091 54.98 91.92 -2.09
C THR A 1091 54.14 93.20 -2.08
N ARG A 1092 52.81 93.08 -2.22
CA ARG A 1092 51.88 94.21 -2.18
C ARG A 1092 51.62 94.71 -0.75
N ALA A 1093 51.57 93.80 0.24
CA ALA A 1093 51.45 94.14 1.64
C ALA A 1093 52.69 94.88 2.16
N ALA A 1094 53.91 94.42 1.84
CA ALA A 1094 55.15 95.09 2.22
C ALA A 1094 55.27 96.51 1.64
N GLN A 1095 54.75 96.75 0.42
CA GLN A 1095 54.66 98.11 -0.15
C GLN A 1095 53.72 99.04 0.63
N LEU A 1096 52.68 98.48 1.27
CA LEU A 1096 51.75 99.23 2.12
C LEU A 1096 52.32 99.44 3.54
N ASP A 1097 52.93 98.40 4.11
CA ASP A 1097 53.40 98.39 5.50
C ASP A 1097 54.61 99.32 5.71
N ASN A 1098 55.58 99.33 4.78
CA ASN A 1098 56.65 100.34 4.76
C ASN A 1098 56.09 101.78 4.69
N ARG A 1099 54.93 101.97 4.08
CA ARG A 1099 54.25 103.28 3.98
C ARG A 1099 53.52 103.64 5.27
N ILE A 1100 52.95 102.65 5.97
CA ILE A 1100 52.31 102.82 7.28
C ILE A 1100 53.36 103.08 8.37
N ASP A 1101 54.43 102.30 8.45
CA ASP A 1101 55.52 102.48 9.42
C ASP A 1101 56.22 103.84 9.24
N SER A 1102 56.42 104.29 7.99
CA SER A 1102 56.88 105.66 7.72
C SER A 1102 55.93 106.73 8.28
N VAL A 1103 54.61 106.55 8.13
CA VAL A 1103 53.59 107.46 8.70
C VAL A 1103 53.57 107.39 10.24
N SER A 1104 53.70 106.20 10.83
CA SER A 1104 53.71 106.00 12.29
C SER A 1104 54.94 106.64 12.93
N LYS A 1105 56.14 106.42 12.36
CA LYS A 1105 57.38 107.08 12.78
C LYS A 1105 57.29 108.60 12.63
N ASN A 1106 56.68 109.08 11.55
CA ASN A 1106 56.47 110.52 11.37
C ASN A 1106 55.50 111.10 12.43
N ALA A 1107 54.43 110.39 12.77
CA ALA A 1107 53.50 110.79 13.81
C ALA A 1107 54.16 110.79 15.21
N TYR A 1108 54.94 109.76 15.56
CA TYR A 1108 55.61 109.69 16.86
C TYR A 1108 56.68 110.76 17.04
N ALA A 1109 57.48 111.05 16.01
CA ALA A 1109 58.46 112.14 16.09
C ALA A 1109 57.77 113.53 16.08
N GLY A 1110 56.59 113.66 15.46
CA GLY A 1110 55.72 114.83 15.60
C GLY A 1110 55.19 115.05 17.02
N VAL A 1111 54.79 113.98 17.74
CA VAL A 1111 54.41 114.05 19.16
C VAL A 1111 55.61 114.39 20.04
N ALA A 1112 56.79 113.80 19.77
CA ALA A 1112 58.04 114.18 20.45
C ALA A 1112 58.38 115.67 20.22
N ALA A 1113 58.14 116.20 19.02
CA ALA A 1113 58.34 117.62 18.70
C ALA A 1113 57.37 118.54 19.46
N ALA A 1114 56.09 118.17 19.58
CA ALA A 1114 55.13 118.91 20.39
C ALA A 1114 55.56 118.97 21.87
N MET A 1115 55.93 117.80 22.44
CA MET A 1115 56.48 117.68 23.80
C MET A 1115 57.73 118.54 24.02
N ALA A 1116 58.62 118.63 23.03
CA ALA A 1116 59.87 119.38 23.14
C ALA A 1116 59.69 120.92 23.11
N VAL A 1117 58.56 121.42 22.60
CA VAL A 1117 58.30 122.86 22.40
C VAL A 1117 57.44 123.46 23.50
N GLN A 1118 56.47 122.69 24.03
CA GLN A 1118 55.45 123.17 24.97
C GLN A 1118 55.93 123.20 26.43
N MET A 1119 56.82 124.13 26.75
CA MET A 1119 57.42 124.28 28.09
C MET A 1119 56.85 125.48 28.87
N PRO A 1120 56.62 125.36 30.21
CA PRO A 1120 56.10 126.45 31.05
C PRO A 1120 57.06 127.66 31.09
N ALA A 1121 56.51 128.83 31.47
CA ALA A 1121 57.13 130.12 31.20
C ALA A 1121 57.50 130.93 32.45
N SER A 1122 58.79 131.28 32.58
CA SER A 1122 59.21 132.46 33.35
C SER A 1122 58.72 133.73 32.64
N TYR A 1123 58.06 134.63 33.37
CA TYR A 1123 57.40 135.82 32.83
C TYR A 1123 58.31 137.05 32.89
N VAL A 1124 58.55 137.70 31.74
CA VAL A 1124 59.37 138.92 31.64
C VAL A 1124 58.72 139.90 30.65
N PRO A 1125 58.20 141.06 31.09
CA PRO A 1125 57.57 142.05 30.21
C PRO A 1125 58.52 142.60 29.15
N GLY A 1126 58.00 142.89 27.95
CA GLY A 1126 58.69 143.59 26.86
C GLY A 1126 59.91 142.90 26.24
N LYS A 1127 60.36 141.76 26.78
CA LYS A 1127 61.45 140.93 26.24
C LYS A 1127 60.89 139.70 25.52
N THR A 1128 61.69 139.14 24.63
CA THR A 1128 61.41 137.86 23.97
C THR A 1128 62.23 136.77 24.66
N VAL A 1129 61.56 135.84 25.32
CA VAL A 1129 62.19 134.71 26.04
C VAL A 1129 62.29 133.51 25.10
N MET A 1130 63.52 133.11 24.77
CA MET A 1130 63.83 131.92 23.97
C MET A 1130 64.17 130.74 24.89
N ARG A 1131 63.72 129.54 24.52
CA ARG A 1131 63.98 128.26 25.23
C ARG A 1131 64.49 127.22 24.24
N ILE A 1132 65.23 126.25 24.74
CA ILE A 1132 65.58 125.03 24.01
C ILE A 1132 65.18 123.86 24.91
N GLY A 1133 64.29 122.99 24.41
CA GLY A 1133 63.76 121.83 25.08
C GLY A 1133 64.05 120.54 24.31
N TYR A 1134 64.02 119.41 25.01
CA TYR A 1134 64.22 118.08 24.43
C TYR A 1134 63.07 117.18 24.85
N GLY A 1135 62.45 116.52 23.87
CA GLY A 1135 61.31 115.62 24.06
C GLY A 1135 61.58 114.26 23.44
N VAL A 1136 61.17 113.20 24.12
CA VAL A 1136 61.28 111.81 23.62
C VAL A 1136 59.94 111.12 23.80
N PHE A 1137 59.43 110.48 22.75
CA PHE A 1137 58.18 109.73 22.78
C PHE A 1137 58.32 108.43 21.99
N LYS A 1138 58.13 107.29 22.67
CA LYS A 1138 58.22 105.92 22.13
C LYS A 1138 59.45 105.67 21.22
N GLY A 1139 60.62 106.18 21.61
CA GLY A 1139 61.89 105.98 20.92
C GLY A 1139 62.23 107.05 19.87
N GLU A 1140 61.29 107.89 19.47
CA GLU A 1140 61.57 109.08 18.66
C GLU A 1140 61.91 110.27 19.54
N SER A 1141 62.90 111.07 19.13
CA SER A 1141 63.37 112.26 19.86
C SER A 1141 63.28 113.53 19.01
N ALA A 1142 63.05 114.67 19.67
CA ALA A 1142 62.99 115.98 19.04
C ALA A 1142 63.60 117.08 19.93
N VAL A 1143 64.15 118.11 19.28
CA VAL A 1143 64.62 119.34 19.94
C VAL A 1143 63.65 120.47 19.59
N GLY A 1144 63.09 121.12 20.60
CA GLY A 1144 62.13 122.21 20.46
C GLY A 1144 62.73 123.55 20.84
N VAL A 1145 62.53 124.57 20.01
CA VAL A 1145 62.91 125.96 20.31
C VAL A 1145 61.64 126.79 20.41
N SER A 1146 61.22 127.15 21.63
CA SER A 1146 60.06 128.02 21.85
C SER A 1146 60.46 129.43 22.24
N MET A 1147 59.83 130.41 21.58
CA MET A 1147 59.99 131.84 21.83
C MET A 1147 58.67 132.37 22.38
N ARG A 1148 58.73 133.19 23.44
CA ARG A 1148 57.55 133.92 23.93
C ARG A 1148 57.86 135.41 24.02
N ARG A 1149 57.04 136.24 23.38
CA ARG A 1149 57.06 137.69 23.57
C ARG A 1149 55.79 138.11 24.30
N THR A 1150 55.95 138.77 25.44
CA THR A 1150 54.87 139.46 26.15
C THR A 1150 54.91 140.94 25.78
N ALA A 1151 53.73 141.54 25.58
CA ALA A 1151 53.60 142.96 25.29
C ALA A 1151 54.19 143.82 26.41
N ASP A 1152 54.75 144.96 26.05
CA ASP A 1152 55.40 145.90 26.98
C ASP A 1152 54.41 146.51 28.00
N ASN A 1153 53.11 146.39 27.75
CA ASN A 1153 51.99 146.79 28.63
C ASN A 1153 51.22 145.60 29.26
N ASN A 1154 51.82 144.40 29.33
CA ASN A 1154 51.27 143.14 29.85
C ASN A 1154 50.00 142.56 29.18
N GLY A 1155 49.25 143.30 28.35
CA GLY A 1155 47.89 142.90 27.90
C GLY A 1155 47.80 141.65 27.01
N TRP A 1156 48.89 141.22 26.39
CA TRP A 1156 48.93 139.97 25.62
C TRP A 1156 50.33 139.35 25.60
N SER A 1157 50.40 138.05 25.28
CA SER A 1157 51.65 137.37 24.99
C SER A 1157 51.47 136.33 23.88
N LEU A 1158 52.43 136.32 22.95
CA LEU A 1158 52.48 135.38 21.84
C LEU A 1158 53.62 134.39 22.09
N THR A 1159 53.28 133.11 22.18
CA THR A 1159 54.24 132.00 22.23
C THR A 1159 54.30 131.36 20.85
N GLY A 1160 55.43 131.45 20.16
CA GLY A 1160 55.70 130.80 18.88
C GLY A 1160 56.92 129.89 19.01
N GLY A 1161 56.80 128.62 18.66
CA GLY A 1161 57.88 127.65 18.83
C GLY A 1161 57.94 126.60 17.73
N VAL A 1162 59.14 126.11 17.46
CA VAL A 1162 59.41 125.15 16.39
C VAL A 1162 60.17 123.93 16.92
N GLY A 1163 59.60 122.75 16.69
CA GLY A 1163 60.14 121.45 17.07
C GLY A 1163 60.75 120.76 15.86
N LEU A 1164 62.03 120.39 15.97
CA LEU A 1164 62.78 119.69 14.96
C LEU A 1164 62.87 118.21 15.33
N SER A 1165 62.39 117.36 14.42
CA SER A 1165 62.35 115.90 14.58
C SER A 1165 62.66 115.21 13.25
N ARG A 1166 62.84 113.88 13.26
CA ARG A 1166 63.07 113.10 12.02
C ARG A 1166 61.87 113.15 11.04
N ALA A 1167 60.68 113.53 11.51
CA ALA A 1167 59.49 113.71 10.68
C ALA A 1167 59.42 115.06 9.94
N GLY A 1168 60.28 116.02 10.30
CA GLY A 1168 60.21 117.40 9.85
C GLY A 1168 59.97 118.40 10.98
N VAL A 1169 59.54 119.61 10.60
CA VAL A 1169 59.35 120.76 11.50
C VAL A 1169 57.89 120.83 11.98
N ALA A 1170 57.67 120.70 13.28
CA ALA A 1170 56.38 121.00 13.91
C ALA A 1170 56.40 122.44 14.42
N ALA A 1171 55.47 123.29 13.98
CA ALA A 1171 55.32 124.65 14.51
C ALA A 1171 54.11 124.74 15.45
N THR A 1172 54.26 125.43 16.58
CA THR A 1172 53.14 125.82 17.45
C THR A 1172 53.10 127.34 17.58
N VAL A 1173 51.89 127.90 17.56
CA VAL A 1173 51.61 129.30 17.87
C VAL A 1173 50.43 129.32 18.82
N GLY A 1174 50.63 129.89 20.00
CA GLY A 1174 49.61 130.11 21.01
C GLY A 1174 49.62 131.57 21.46
N ALA A 1175 48.50 132.26 21.27
CA ALA A 1175 48.27 133.57 21.83
C ALA A 1175 47.54 133.42 23.18
N GLU A 1176 48.08 134.06 24.22
CA GLU A 1176 47.43 134.17 25.53
C GLU A 1176 47.21 135.65 25.85
N TRP A 1177 45.95 136.04 25.95
CA TRP A 1177 45.50 137.36 26.40
C TRP A 1177 45.27 137.36 27.90
N VAL A 1178 45.64 138.45 28.57
CA VAL A 1178 45.33 138.66 29.99
C VAL A 1178 44.36 139.84 30.07
N PHE A 1179 43.11 139.54 30.38
CA PHE A 1179 42.10 140.55 30.68
C PHE A 1179 42.21 140.95 32.17
N ASN A 1180 42.08 142.24 32.44
CA ASN A 1180 41.75 142.78 33.77
C ASN A 1180 40.25 143.11 33.81
#